data_AF-A0A7Y2SNE0-F1
#
_entry.id   AF-A0A7Y2SNE0-F1
#
_cell.length_a   1.000
_cell.length_b   1.000
_cell.length_c   1.000
_cell.angle_alpha   90.00
_cell.angle_beta   90.00
_cell.angle_gamma   90.00
#
_symmetry.space_group_name_H-M   'P 1'
#
loop_
_entity.id
_entity.type
_entity.pdbx_description
1 polymer ?
#
loop_
_entity_poly.entity_id
_entity_poly.type
_entity_poly.pdbx_seq_one_letter_code
_entity_poly.pdbx_strand_id
1 'polypeptide(L)'
;MTRSASKPALPQARSRGVSLASLRTGGLRSSILLALLTILVLTAAYAVRPVVQIDMGSAHDAAYLQGFNDREINPNGADQVFPWPVGHDSLTVPGERQGTWVATLRAAPGQPRNALRDVAVAVNDVRVDMPRRTADTLLASVPPELGAALSLTFSLVSPLAGGTPPPKDIVAEIVLAPARTYRWSTGTSSIVLPGLGRGAWLLDMSVVPSHPDGLPVDARILANGGLLASLPDSADLVLRRIHLLIPPDALRDGTLTLDIRANVYKDPAPDNPLLTRSLGLFVSHMKVSPAGLGAAVALPPLAGLGQALVIVLGMYASLSLALGGMTGRAAGRLASPQVWAALGVAAALLIGGWALGTYRFPSSFMLPRLAWLFAWSVLLTLAARPITIWLFRVSRLPVEPHSGFIGLLLLVFLVGYWLKAVGVLYPYFAAIDVHWHMVRARWILEGQLPTLYGINSPLNESTMPVAEWGANPPVIPYSPWYHIFATIFAFTPMSMDLAANMFSLLLDASRVILIALIARKAGLSPRGTLIAATTYAVIPISFLLHIWGNVPTAFGLWFTLLANTLIIVLWDRLGERGPMVILSVVLLLTFLIYTVTGVFMGVFLIGLTLLVWLNALRGGRWAELRAGLRPLWVAAGVAIALALIIYYGQYIPPIIERTLPYMQTVFTKGSESVGVERPPFSAYMWGMISHLDYRIWPGDYLFYGIGIPMLFTVPGFIALRRQPLAWLVLATWMSVAVLFMLAGYRISMVDKQIFYMLPAMSVCWAVYADRIWQRGRWGQVIIVSVLALSLATALSQWVIRIASLSASG
;
A
#
# COMPACT_ATOMS: atom_id res chain seq x y z
N MET A 1 53.31 -58.72 -7.15
CA MET A 1 53.22 -57.82 -8.33
C MET A 1 51.77 -57.35 -8.46
N THR A 2 51.48 -56.17 -7.96
CA THR A 2 50.13 -55.62 -7.78
C THR A 2 49.80 -54.61 -8.88
N ARG A 3 48.67 -54.84 -9.57
CA ARG A 3 48.09 -53.96 -10.61
C ARG A 3 47.43 -52.74 -9.98
N SER A 4 47.80 -51.55 -10.46
CA SER A 4 47.17 -50.27 -10.16
C SER A 4 46.01 -50.00 -11.14
N ALA A 5 44.81 -49.76 -10.61
CA ALA A 5 43.63 -49.36 -11.36
C ALA A 5 43.49 -47.83 -11.32
N SER A 6 43.42 -47.22 -12.50
CA SER A 6 43.22 -45.79 -12.71
C SER A 6 41.78 -45.37 -12.38
N LYS A 7 41.63 -44.31 -11.57
CA LYS A 7 40.36 -43.63 -11.30
C LYS A 7 39.88 -42.87 -12.55
N PRO A 8 38.58 -42.86 -12.89
CA PRO A 8 38.06 -41.97 -13.93
C PRO A 8 37.91 -40.55 -13.36
N ALA A 9 38.38 -39.58 -14.15
CA ALA A 9 38.27 -38.15 -13.85
C ALA A 9 36.82 -37.66 -13.90
N LEU A 10 36.43 -36.87 -12.90
CA LEU A 10 35.15 -36.17 -12.84
C LEU A 10 35.03 -35.16 -13.99
N PRO A 11 33.86 -35.02 -14.65
CA PRO A 11 33.66 -34.00 -15.65
C PRO A 11 33.59 -32.63 -14.99
N GLN A 12 34.60 -31.79 -15.25
CA GLN A 12 34.58 -30.36 -14.93
C GLN A 12 33.41 -29.69 -15.66
N ALA A 13 32.37 -29.35 -14.92
CA ALA A 13 31.29 -28.48 -15.39
C ALA A 13 31.87 -27.07 -15.64
N ARG A 14 32.20 -26.78 -16.90
CA ARG A 14 32.50 -25.40 -17.35
C ARG A 14 31.29 -24.52 -17.06
N SER A 15 31.44 -23.61 -16.10
CA SER A 15 30.57 -22.48 -15.88
C SER A 15 30.53 -21.63 -17.17
N ARG A 16 29.50 -21.83 -17.99
CA ARG A 16 29.18 -20.87 -19.05
C ARG A 16 28.74 -19.58 -18.36
N GLY A 17 29.65 -18.62 -18.34
CA GLY A 17 29.40 -17.26 -17.89
C GLY A 17 28.15 -16.70 -18.57
N VAL A 18 27.42 -15.89 -17.81
CA VAL A 18 26.30 -15.07 -18.30
C VAL A 18 26.87 -14.13 -19.36
N SER A 19 26.79 -14.53 -20.63
CA SER A 19 27.24 -13.71 -21.73
C SER A 19 26.25 -12.57 -21.92
N LEU A 20 26.71 -11.34 -21.65
CA LEU A 20 26.04 -10.08 -22.01
C LEU A 20 25.84 -9.91 -23.54
N ALA A 21 26.31 -10.84 -24.38
CA ALA A 21 26.25 -10.77 -25.84
C ALA A 21 24.86 -11.06 -26.45
N SER A 22 23.78 -11.01 -25.67
CA SER A 22 22.41 -11.29 -26.17
C SER A 22 21.67 -10.07 -26.73
N LEU A 23 22.32 -8.91 -26.89
CA LEU A 23 21.81 -7.79 -27.69
C LEU A 23 21.83 -8.15 -29.18
N ARG A 24 20.93 -9.06 -29.58
CA ARG A 24 20.63 -9.37 -30.97
C ARG A 24 20.20 -8.09 -31.70
N THR A 25 20.61 -7.97 -32.96
CA THR A 25 20.32 -6.84 -33.87
C THR A 25 18.85 -6.41 -33.92
N GLY A 26 17.90 -7.34 -33.68
CA GLY A 26 16.47 -7.02 -33.58
C GLY A 26 16.06 -6.16 -32.36
N GLY A 27 16.80 -6.24 -31.25
CA GLY A 27 16.51 -5.45 -30.05
C GLY A 27 16.85 -3.96 -30.22
N LEU A 28 17.93 -3.66 -30.94
CA LEU A 28 18.39 -2.28 -31.17
C LEU A 28 17.36 -1.48 -31.99
N ARG A 29 16.77 -2.09 -33.03
CA ARG A 29 15.75 -1.44 -33.86
C ARG A 29 14.53 -1.00 -33.03
N SER A 30 14.00 -1.90 -32.19
CA SER A 30 12.86 -1.56 -31.31
C SER A 30 13.20 -0.47 -30.31
N SER A 31 14.39 -0.51 -29.70
CA SER A 31 14.83 0.54 -28.76
C SER A 31 14.93 1.91 -29.43
N ILE A 32 15.48 1.98 -30.64
CA ILE A 32 15.58 3.23 -31.42
C ILE A 32 14.18 3.76 -31.76
N LEU A 33 13.28 2.90 -32.25
CA LEU A 33 11.90 3.29 -32.56
C LEU A 33 11.15 3.80 -31.33
N LEU A 34 11.30 3.12 -30.18
CA LEU A 34 10.71 3.57 -28.92
C LEU A 34 11.29 4.89 -28.44
N ALA A 35 12.60 5.13 -28.59
CA ALA A 35 13.21 6.40 -28.24
C ALA A 35 12.70 7.55 -29.12
N LEU A 36 12.61 7.34 -30.44
CA LEU A 36 12.04 8.33 -31.36
C LEU A 36 10.56 8.61 -31.06
N LEU A 37 9.78 7.57 -30.80
CA LEU A 37 8.37 7.71 -30.38
C LEU A 37 8.26 8.47 -29.06
N THR A 38 9.18 8.25 -28.11
CA THR A 38 9.24 8.97 -26.83
C THR A 38 9.43 10.46 -27.04
N ILE A 39 10.38 10.85 -27.91
CA ILE A 39 10.62 12.26 -28.24
C ILE A 39 9.36 12.89 -28.86
N LEU A 40 8.73 12.20 -29.81
CA LEU A 40 7.51 12.68 -30.47
C LEU A 40 6.36 12.86 -29.48
N VAL A 41 6.10 11.84 -28.66
CA VAL A 41 5.01 11.84 -27.67
C VAL A 41 5.23 12.90 -26.60
N LEU A 42 6.46 13.07 -26.09
CA LEU A 42 6.74 14.15 -25.15
C LEU A 42 6.61 15.53 -25.78
N THR A 43 7.06 15.71 -27.02
CA THR A 43 6.90 17.00 -27.72
C THR A 43 5.41 17.34 -27.88
N ALA A 44 4.59 16.37 -28.28
CA ALA A 44 3.14 16.54 -28.35
C ALA A 44 2.51 16.82 -26.98
N ALA A 45 2.96 16.12 -25.92
CA ALA A 45 2.48 16.36 -24.57
C ALA A 45 2.84 17.78 -24.10
N TYR A 46 4.09 18.23 -24.26
CA TYR A 46 4.58 19.56 -23.84
C TYR A 46 4.06 20.73 -24.71
N ALA A 47 3.58 20.46 -25.93
CA ALA A 47 2.83 21.45 -26.70
C ALA A 47 1.52 21.84 -25.99
N VAL A 48 0.93 20.94 -25.19
CA VAL A 48 -0.21 21.25 -24.32
C VAL A 48 0.29 21.93 -23.04
N ARG A 49 -0.05 23.21 -22.87
CA ARG A 49 0.32 24.02 -21.69
C ARG A 49 -0.90 24.23 -20.77
N PRO A 50 -1.11 23.36 -19.77
CA PRO A 50 -2.27 23.49 -18.88
C PRO A 50 -2.09 24.63 -17.88
N VAL A 51 -3.22 25.13 -17.38
CA VAL A 51 -3.27 26.00 -16.20
C VAL A 51 -3.18 25.14 -14.95
N VAL A 52 -2.37 25.58 -14.00
CA VAL A 52 -2.19 24.95 -12.68
C VAL A 52 -2.96 25.75 -11.68
N GLN A 53 -3.71 25.08 -10.82
CA GLN A 53 -4.34 25.70 -9.66
C GLN A 53 -4.06 24.83 -8.43
N ILE A 54 -3.61 25.47 -7.37
CA ILE A 54 -3.39 24.87 -6.07
C ILE A 54 -4.15 25.70 -5.04
N ASP A 55 -5.17 25.09 -4.46
CA ASP A 55 -5.84 25.64 -3.29
C ASP A 55 -5.07 25.17 -2.06
N MET A 56 -4.43 26.13 -1.38
CA MET A 56 -3.61 25.85 -0.21
C MET A 56 -4.51 25.43 0.94
N GLY A 57 -4.08 24.45 1.72
CA GLY A 57 -4.85 23.79 2.76
C GLY A 57 -5.83 22.73 2.24
N SER A 58 -5.87 22.46 0.93
CA SER A 58 -6.64 21.33 0.37
C SER A 58 -5.96 19.98 0.65
N ALA A 59 -6.64 18.86 0.39
CA ALA A 59 -6.06 17.53 0.60
C ALA A 59 -4.93 17.17 -0.39
N HIS A 60 -4.75 17.93 -1.47
CA HIS A 60 -3.79 17.62 -2.55
C HIS A 60 -2.55 18.52 -2.58
N ASP A 61 -2.55 19.61 -1.81
CA ASP A 61 -1.48 20.59 -1.88
C ASP A 61 -0.15 20.06 -1.33
N ALA A 62 -0.17 19.15 -0.35
CA ALA A 62 1.03 18.65 0.33
C ALA A 62 2.09 18.07 -0.63
N ALA A 63 1.68 17.52 -1.78
CA ALA A 63 2.61 17.00 -2.78
C ALA A 63 3.53 18.08 -3.39
N TYR A 64 3.12 19.35 -3.34
CA TYR A 64 3.82 20.49 -3.94
C TYR A 64 4.70 21.25 -2.94
N LEU A 65 4.50 21.03 -1.64
CA LEU A 65 4.94 21.96 -0.61
C LEU A 65 6.14 21.44 0.17
N GLN A 66 7.07 22.34 0.46
CA GLN A 66 8.21 22.09 1.33
C GLN A 66 8.34 23.24 2.32
N GLY A 67 8.54 22.91 3.60
CA GLY A 67 8.69 23.91 4.66
C GLY A 67 7.43 24.74 4.92
N PHE A 68 6.23 24.18 4.74
CA PHE A 68 4.97 24.79 5.15
C PHE A 68 4.46 24.15 6.45
N ASN A 69 3.69 24.91 7.22
CA ASN A 69 2.95 24.38 8.36
C ASN A 69 1.75 23.52 7.88
N ASP A 70 1.09 22.86 8.83
CA ASP A 70 -0.11 22.08 8.55
C ASP A 70 -1.22 22.92 7.93
N ARG A 71 -2.17 22.24 7.28
CA ARG A 71 -3.33 22.90 6.67
C ARG A 71 -4.15 23.60 7.74
N GLU A 72 -4.72 24.75 7.39
CA GLU A 72 -5.68 25.43 8.23
C GLU A 72 -6.90 25.83 7.42
N ILE A 73 -8.04 25.89 8.10
CA ILE A 73 -9.32 26.32 7.54
C ILE A 73 -9.96 27.30 8.52
N ASN A 74 -10.42 28.44 8.00
CA ASN A 74 -11.13 29.45 8.79
C ASN A 74 -12.38 29.91 8.04
N PRO A 75 -13.38 30.46 8.77
CA PRO A 75 -14.50 31.16 8.15
C PRO A 75 -14.02 32.37 7.33
N ASN A 76 -14.65 32.62 6.20
CA ASN A 76 -14.30 33.64 5.21
C ASN A 76 -15.54 34.38 4.65
N GLY A 77 -16.58 34.52 5.47
CA GLY A 77 -17.82 35.15 5.05
C GLY A 77 -18.73 35.44 6.23
N ALA A 78 -19.98 35.79 5.95
CA ALA A 78 -20.98 36.04 6.97
C ALA A 78 -21.37 34.74 7.68
N ASP A 79 -21.39 34.81 9.02
CA ASP A 79 -21.81 33.72 9.89
C ASP A 79 -23.33 33.51 9.81
N GLN A 80 -23.73 32.24 9.74
CA GLN A 80 -25.11 31.80 9.89
C GLN A 80 -25.20 30.94 11.14
N VAL A 81 -25.90 31.44 12.16
CA VAL A 81 -26.04 30.76 13.45
C VAL A 81 -27.31 29.94 13.46
N PHE A 82 -27.18 28.66 13.81
CA PHE A 82 -28.30 27.75 13.97
C PHE A 82 -28.26 27.17 15.39
N PRO A 83 -29.27 27.44 16.23
CA PRO A 83 -29.33 26.86 17.57
C PRO A 83 -29.53 25.34 17.47
N TRP A 84 -28.76 24.59 18.25
CA TRP A 84 -28.93 23.15 18.39
C TRP A 84 -30.10 22.88 19.35
N PRO A 85 -31.15 22.15 18.94
CA PRO A 85 -32.30 21.93 19.78
C PRO A 85 -31.96 21.06 21.00
N VAL A 86 -32.45 21.44 22.17
CA VAL A 86 -32.28 20.67 23.41
C VAL A 86 -32.95 19.29 23.26
N GLY A 87 -32.26 18.24 23.70
CA GLY A 87 -32.69 16.85 23.66
C GLY A 87 -32.53 16.15 22.31
N HIS A 88 -32.05 16.85 21.26
CA HIS A 88 -31.89 16.30 19.92
C HIS A 88 -30.45 15.85 19.63
N ASP A 89 -30.34 14.73 18.91
CA ASP A 89 -29.06 14.09 18.55
C ASP A 89 -28.49 14.65 17.24
N SER A 90 -29.28 15.45 16.53
CA SER A 90 -28.93 16.06 15.26
C SER A 90 -29.61 17.41 15.06
N LEU A 91 -29.01 18.22 14.19
CA LEU A 91 -29.55 19.48 13.70
C LEU A 91 -29.58 19.45 12.17
N THR A 92 -30.75 19.69 11.58
CA THR A 92 -30.89 19.84 10.12
C THR A 92 -31.01 21.31 9.74
N VAL A 93 -30.21 21.75 8.78
CA VAL A 93 -30.21 23.13 8.26
C VAL A 93 -30.30 23.13 6.72
N PRO A 94 -30.64 24.27 6.09
CA PRO A 94 -30.63 24.39 4.64
C PRO A 94 -29.24 24.12 4.04
N GLY A 95 -29.21 23.31 2.98
CA GLY A 95 -28.02 23.00 2.20
C GLY A 95 -27.92 23.89 0.94
N GLU A 96 -27.66 23.28 -0.21
CA GLU A 96 -27.42 23.92 -1.52
C GLU A 96 -26.27 24.96 -1.48
N ARG A 97 -25.24 24.66 -0.71
CA ARG A 97 -24.11 25.54 -0.45
C ARG A 97 -23.00 25.29 -1.46
N GLN A 98 -22.46 26.36 -2.05
CA GLN A 98 -21.32 26.26 -2.98
C GLN A 98 -19.99 26.33 -2.24
N GLY A 99 -19.04 25.50 -2.67
CA GLY A 99 -17.69 25.44 -2.11
C GLY A 99 -17.61 24.74 -0.75
N THR A 100 -16.43 24.80 -0.13
CA THR A 100 -16.20 24.27 1.21
C THR A 100 -16.76 25.23 2.25
N TRP A 101 -17.44 24.69 3.26
CA TRP A 101 -17.97 25.44 4.39
C TRP A 101 -17.33 24.95 5.68
N VAL A 102 -17.40 25.79 6.72
CA VAL A 102 -16.95 25.43 8.05
C VAL A 102 -18.12 25.52 9.02
N ALA A 103 -18.27 24.47 9.84
CA ALA A 103 -19.22 24.39 10.93
C ALA A 103 -18.48 24.51 12.25
N THR A 104 -18.68 25.62 12.96
CA THR A 104 -18.15 25.80 14.31
C THR A 104 -19.23 25.38 15.30
N LEU A 105 -19.05 24.22 15.91
CA LEU A 105 -19.90 23.71 16.97
C LEU A 105 -19.42 24.29 18.29
N ARG A 106 -20.32 24.96 19.02
CA ARG A 106 -20.01 25.53 20.33
C ARG A 106 -20.60 24.70 21.45
N ALA A 107 -19.81 24.43 22.48
CA ALA A 107 -20.25 23.68 23.63
C ALA A 107 -21.41 24.38 24.34
N ALA A 108 -22.37 23.61 24.84
CA ALA A 108 -23.50 24.17 25.57
C ALA A 108 -23.06 24.78 26.90
N PRO A 109 -23.77 25.80 27.41
CA PRO A 109 -23.49 26.39 28.72
C PRO A 109 -23.46 25.33 29.82
N GLY A 110 -22.46 25.39 30.70
CA GLY A 110 -22.33 24.47 31.84
C GLY A 110 -21.64 23.12 31.54
N GLN A 111 -21.27 22.87 30.28
CA GLN A 111 -20.49 21.68 29.93
C GLN A 111 -19.04 21.77 30.45
N PRO A 112 -18.40 20.64 30.82
CA PRO A 112 -16.99 20.62 31.22
C PRO A 112 -16.08 21.18 30.12
N ARG A 113 -14.95 21.79 30.52
CA ARG A 113 -13.88 22.12 29.56
C ARG A 113 -13.48 20.86 28.78
N ASN A 114 -13.38 21.00 27.47
CA ASN A 114 -13.08 19.93 26.51
C ASN A 114 -14.21 18.90 26.33
N ALA A 115 -15.48 19.22 26.64
CA ALA A 115 -16.60 18.31 26.39
C ALA A 115 -16.70 17.83 24.92
N LEU A 116 -16.19 18.62 23.98
CA LEU A 116 -16.16 18.28 22.55
C LEU A 116 -14.90 17.50 22.12
N ARG A 117 -13.97 17.15 23.03
CA ARG A 117 -12.74 16.41 22.64
C ARG A 117 -13.01 14.98 22.23
N ASP A 118 -14.02 14.35 22.82
CA ASP A 118 -14.28 12.91 22.63
C ASP A 118 -15.45 12.64 21.68
N VAL A 119 -15.75 13.60 20.80
CA VAL A 119 -16.82 13.48 19.81
C VAL A 119 -16.29 13.60 18.38
N ALA A 120 -17.02 13.02 17.45
CA ALA A 120 -16.85 13.23 16.03
C ALA A 120 -18.13 13.85 15.44
N VAL A 121 -17.98 14.59 14.35
CA VAL A 121 -19.11 15.20 13.63
C VAL A 121 -19.38 14.39 12.37
N ALA A 122 -20.64 14.08 12.13
CA ALA A 122 -21.11 13.60 10.84
C ALA A 122 -22.08 14.61 10.23
N VAL A 123 -22.05 14.73 8.90
CA VAL A 123 -22.96 15.56 8.10
C VAL A 123 -23.60 14.65 7.07
N ASN A 124 -24.93 14.53 7.10
CA ASN A 124 -25.68 13.57 6.28
C ASN A 124 -25.11 12.14 6.42
N ASP A 125 -24.87 11.73 7.67
CA ASP A 125 -24.28 10.43 8.06
C ASP A 125 -22.84 10.18 7.58
N VAL A 126 -22.19 11.17 6.96
CA VAL A 126 -20.79 11.11 6.56
C VAL A 126 -19.93 11.83 7.59
N ARG A 127 -18.97 11.13 8.21
CA ARG A 127 -18.00 11.77 9.12
C ARG A 127 -17.16 12.79 8.36
N VAL A 128 -17.02 13.96 8.95
CA VAL A 128 -16.27 15.07 8.35
C VAL A 128 -14.97 15.35 9.09
N ASP A 129 -14.02 15.97 8.39
CA ASP A 129 -12.74 16.40 8.99
C ASP A 129 -12.98 17.46 10.08
N MET A 130 -12.20 17.39 11.15
CA MET A 130 -12.31 18.26 12.32
C MET A 130 -10.96 18.93 12.60
N PRO A 131 -10.55 19.88 11.75
CA PRO A 131 -9.18 20.39 11.73
C PRO A 131 -8.80 21.21 12.96
N ARG A 132 -9.76 21.62 13.79
CA ARG A 132 -9.47 22.32 15.03
C ARG A 132 -10.46 21.96 16.12
N ARG A 133 -9.94 21.75 17.33
CA ARG A 133 -10.71 21.60 18.56
C ARG A 133 -10.09 22.48 19.64
N THR A 134 -10.91 23.24 20.34
CA THR A 134 -10.49 24.04 21.47
C THR A 134 -11.21 23.54 22.73
N ALA A 135 -11.11 24.29 23.84
CA ALA A 135 -11.75 23.90 25.08
C ALA A 135 -13.28 23.90 25.01
N ASP A 136 -13.86 24.71 24.13
CA ASP A 136 -15.30 25.00 24.05
C ASP A 136 -15.84 24.97 22.62
N THR A 137 -14.98 24.91 21.59
CA THR A 137 -15.42 24.86 20.20
C THR A 137 -14.78 23.71 19.43
N LEU A 138 -15.54 23.17 18.48
CA LEU A 138 -15.08 22.19 17.51
C LEU A 138 -15.36 22.73 16.11
N LEU A 139 -14.34 22.72 15.27
CA LEU A 139 -14.42 23.18 13.90
C LEU A 139 -14.50 21.97 12.97
N ALA A 140 -15.57 21.85 12.20
CA ALA A 140 -15.80 20.76 11.25
C ALA A 140 -15.86 21.30 9.81
N SER A 141 -15.18 20.63 8.89
CA SER A 141 -15.14 20.99 7.46
C SER A 141 -16.31 20.34 6.73
N VAL A 142 -17.16 21.12 6.06
CA VAL A 142 -18.24 20.63 5.20
C VAL A 142 -17.76 20.69 3.75
N PRO A 143 -17.38 19.56 3.14
CA PRO A 143 -16.87 19.54 1.77
C PRO A 143 -17.99 19.87 0.76
N PRO A 144 -17.64 20.34 -0.46
CA PRO A 144 -18.61 20.81 -1.45
C PRO A 144 -19.66 19.77 -1.82
N GLU A 145 -19.30 18.49 -1.85
CA GLU A 145 -20.21 17.40 -2.21
C GLU A 145 -21.33 17.23 -1.17
N LEU A 146 -21.01 17.40 0.11
CA LEU A 146 -22.01 17.39 1.18
C LEU A 146 -22.79 18.71 1.20
N GLY A 147 -22.09 19.84 1.03
CA GLY A 147 -22.68 21.18 0.99
C GLY A 147 -23.78 21.34 -0.08
N ALA A 148 -23.61 20.69 -1.23
CA ALA A 148 -24.55 20.74 -2.36
C ALA A 148 -25.86 19.96 -2.13
N ALA A 149 -25.97 19.14 -1.08
CA ALA A 149 -27.20 18.45 -0.73
C ALA A 149 -28.32 19.46 -0.39
N LEU A 150 -29.59 19.09 -0.58
CA LEU A 150 -30.74 19.96 -0.28
C LEU A 150 -30.77 20.40 1.20
N SER A 151 -30.32 19.53 2.10
CA SER A 151 -30.23 19.76 3.53
C SER A 151 -28.92 19.22 4.09
N LEU A 152 -28.46 19.80 5.19
CA LEU A 152 -27.32 19.34 5.96
C LEU A 152 -27.79 18.92 7.35
N THR A 153 -27.70 17.63 7.64
CA THR A 153 -28.01 17.05 8.94
C THR A 153 -26.71 16.81 9.68
N PHE A 154 -26.41 17.66 10.67
CA PHE A 154 -25.27 17.52 11.56
C PHE A 154 -25.64 16.58 12.70
N SER A 155 -24.81 15.59 12.98
CA SER A 155 -24.95 14.72 14.15
C SER A 155 -23.62 14.53 14.86
N LEU A 156 -23.70 14.32 16.17
CA LEU A 156 -22.55 13.95 16.98
C LEU A 156 -22.48 12.43 17.04
N VAL A 157 -21.37 11.87 16.58
CA VAL A 157 -21.12 10.44 16.56
C VAL A 157 -19.91 10.10 17.42
N SER A 158 -19.84 8.85 17.86
CA SER A 158 -18.64 8.36 18.56
C SER A 158 -17.41 8.50 17.64
N PRO A 159 -16.24 8.91 18.15
CA PRO A 159 -15.00 8.87 17.37
C PRO A 159 -14.68 7.48 16.82
N LEU A 160 -15.14 6.42 17.49
CA LEU A 160 -14.95 5.03 17.09
C LEU A 160 -16.23 4.51 16.41
N ALA A 161 -16.09 3.68 15.38
CA ALA A 161 -17.25 3.07 14.73
C ALA A 161 -17.95 2.11 15.70
N GLY A 162 -19.26 2.27 15.89
CA GLY A 162 -20.03 1.46 16.85
C GLY A 162 -19.78 1.79 18.34
N GLY A 163 -19.04 2.85 18.65
CA GLY A 163 -18.87 3.31 20.03
C GLY A 163 -20.14 3.95 20.60
N THR A 164 -20.18 4.13 21.93
CA THR A 164 -21.30 4.77 22.63
C THR A 164 -21.60 6.15 22.03
N PRO A 165 -22.87 6.47 21.75
CA PRO A 165 -23.26 7.80 21.28
C PRO A 165 -22.77 8.88 22.24
N PRO A 166 -22.30 10.03 21.73
CA PRO A 166 -21.99 11.18 22.56
C PRO A 166 -23.19 11.59 23.42
N PRO A 167 -22.97 12.18 24.61
CA PRO A 167 -24.06 12.73 25.40
C PRO A 167 -24.87 13.76 24.60
N LYS A 168 -26.18 13.80 24.85
CA LYS A 168 -27.05 14.85 24.32
C LYS A 168 -26.69 16.19 24.96
N ASP A 169 -27.10 17.29 24.32
CA ASP A 169 -26.99 18.65 24.87
C ASP A 169 -25.57 19.15 25.13
N ILE A 170 -24.56 18.54 24.49
CA ILE A 170 -23.17 19.00 24.60
C ILE A 170 -22.87 20.19 23.66
N VAL A 171 -23.67 20.38 22.61
CA VAL A 171 -23.55 21.49 21.64
C VAL A 171 -24.76 22.40 21.79
N ALA A 172 -24.54 23.72 21.87
CA ALA A 172 -25.63 24.71 21.92
C ALA A 172 -25.98 25.27 20.55
N GLU A 173 -25.00 25.43 19.65
CA GLU A 173 -25.21 26.02 18.34
C GLU A 173 -24.17 25.55 17.33
N ILE A 174 -24.53 25.65 16.06
CA ILE A 174 -23.60 25.59 14.94
C ILE A 174 -23.54 26.96 14.27
N VAL A 175 -22.33 27.47 14.07
CA VAL A 175 -22.07 28.61 13.22
C VAL A 175 -21.53 28.13 11.88
N LEU A 176 -22.26 28.37 10.81
CA LEU A 176 -21.88 28.04 9.44
C LEU A 176 -21.38 29.25 8.68
N ALA A 177 -20.23 29.13 8.04
CA ALA A 177 -19.68 30.15 7.15
C ALA A 177 -18.95 29.52 5.96
N PRO A 178 -18.84 30.21 4.80
CA PRO A 178 -17.95 29.81 3.73
C PRO A 178 -16.53 29.67 4.28
N ALA A 179 -15.84 28.61 3.91
CA ALA A 179 -14.50 28.36 4.40
C ALA A 179 -13.43 28.91 3.45
N ARG A 180 -12.31 29.34 4.04
CA ARG A 180 -11.04 29.55 3.34
C ARG A 180 -10.03 28.56 3.90
N THR A 181 -9.47 27.76 3.01
CA THR A 181 -8.31 26.93 3.30
C THR A 181 -7.03 27.72 3.02
N TYR A 182 -5.98 27.49 3.79
CA TYR A 182 -4.69 28.12 3.60
C TYR A 182 -3.57 27.32 4.29
N ARG A 183 -2.33 27.75 4.03
CA ARG A 183 -1.16 27.35 4.80
C ARG A 183 -0.29 28.55 5.16
N TRP A 184 0.40 28.44 6.28
CA TRP A 184 1.49 29.33 6.64
C TRP A 184 2.81 28.78 6.12
N SER A 185 3.57 29.59 5.40
CA SER A 185 4.98 29.31 5.13
C SER A 185 5.74 29.26 6.46
N THR A 186 6.93 28.66 6.48
CA THR A 186 7.92 28.90 7.53
C THR A 186 8.85 30.03 7.07
N GLY A 187 10.01 30.22 7.70
CA GLY A 187 10.96 31.25 7.27
C GLY A 187 11.51 31.03 5.86
N THR A 188 11.58 29.76 5.43
CA THR A 188 11.92 29.36 4.07
C THR A 188 11.03 28.23 3.63
N SER A 189 10.26 28.46 2.58
CA SER A 189 9.33 27.47 2.03
C SER A 189 9.44 27.42 0.52
N SER A 190 9.08 26.30 -0.08
CA SER A 190 9.11 26.13 -1.54
C SER A 190 7.83 25.46 -2.02
N ILE A 191 7.29 25.97 -3.13
CA ILE A 191 6.23 25.33 -3.90
C ILE A 191 6.85 24.80 -5.20
N VAL A 192 6.82 23.49 -5.40
CA VAL A 192 7.52 22.82 -6.51
C VAL A 192 6.51 22.31 -7.54
N LEU A 193 6.61 22.80 -8.78
CA LEU A 193 5.89 22.32 -9.95
C LEU A 193 6.89 21.64 -10.91
N PRO A 194 7.18 20.34 -10.74
CA PRO A 194 8.12 19.64 -11.59
C PRO A 194 7.62 19.56 -13.03
N GLY A 195 8.52 19.71 -14.00
CA GLY A 195 8.23 19.46 -15.41
C GLY A 195 7.03 20.26 -15.97
N LEU A 196 6.74 21.44 -15.42
CA LEU A 196 5.74 22.41 -15.90
C LEU A 196 5.89 22.72 -17.40
N GLY A 197 7.14 22.80 -17.89
CA GLY A 197 7.47 23.13 -19.27
C GLY A 197 8.17 24.48 -19.40
N ARG A 198 8.83 24.68 -20.54
CA ARG A 198 9.63 25.88 -20.82
C ARG A 198 8.76 27.11 -21.11
N GLY A 199 9.41 28.27 -21.27
CA GLY A 199 8.76 29.52 -21.67
C GLY A 199 8.33 30.39 -20.48
N ALA A 200 7.68 31.51 -20.78
CA ALA A 200 7.17 32.42 -19.76
C ALA A 200 5.88 31.88 -19.13
N TRP A 201 5.66 32.16 -17.84
CA TRP A 201 4.43 31.80 -17.13
C TRP A 201 3.97 32.96 -16.24
N LEU A 202 2.66 33.08 -16.04
CA LEU A 202 2.06 34.03 -15.10
C LEU A 202 1.74 33.29 -13.80
N LEU A 203 2.18 33.85 -12.69
CA LEU A 203 1.87 33.42 -11.34
C LEU A 203 0.84 34.38 -10.74
N ASP A 204 -0.32 33.84 -10.41
CA ASP A 204 -1.34 34.49 -9.59
C ASP A 204 -1.29 33.85 -8.20
N MET A 205 -1.11 34.64 -7.15
CA MET A 205 -1.08 34.12 -5.78
C MET A 205 -1.90 35.00 -4.83
N SER A 206 -2.58 34.37 -3.87
CA SER A 206 -3.38 35.07 -2.86
C SER A 206 -2.73 34.91 -1.49
N VAL A 207 -2.26 36.02 -0.93
CA VAL A 207 -1.40 36.06 0.27
C VAL A 207 -1.86 37.10 1.28
N VAL A 208 -1.50 36.96 2.54
CA VAL A 208 -1.61 38.03 3.55
C VAL A 208 -0.19 38.43 3.95
N PRO A 209 0.33 39.59 3.47
CA PRO A 209 1.67 40.06 3.80
C PRO A 209 1.64 40.85 5.11
N SER A 210 1.10 40.24 6.17
CA SER A 210 1.01 40.83 7.51
C SER A 210 0.98 39.70 8.55
N HIS A 211 1.68 39.88 9.68
CA HIS A 211 1.60 38.97 10.82
C HIS A 211 0.55 39.43 11.83
N PRO A 212 -0.08 38.51 12.58
CA PRO A 212 -1.04 38.87 13.64
C PRO A 212 -0.43 39.71 14.78
N ASP A 213 0.89 39.63 15.01
CA ASP A 213 1.61 40.42 16.02
C ASP A 213 1.98 41.83 15.53
N GLY A 214 1.65 42.18 14.29
CA GLY A 214 1.96 43.47 13.68
C GLY A 214 3.42 43.64 13.24
N LEU A 215 4.27 42.61 13.36
CA LEU A 215 5.64 42.65 12.87
C LEU A 215 5.69 42.47 11.33
N PRO A 216 6.70 43.06 10.64
CA PRO A 216 6.82 42.98 9.19
C PRO A 216 7.13 41.56 8.72
N VAL A 217 6.53 41.16 7.60
CA VAL A 217 6.74 39.83 7.00
C VAL A 217 8.01 39.83 6.13
N ASP A 218 8.37 40.95 5.48
CA ASP A 218 9.47 41.05 4.48
C ASP A 218 9.49 39.86 3.51
N ALA A 219 8.32 39.52 2.96
CA ALA A 219 8.18 38.33 2.12
C ALA A 219 8.84 38.55 0.75
N ARG A 220 9.74 37.65 0.36
CA ARG A 220 10.38 37.61 -0.96
C ARG A 220 9.99 36.35 -1.69
N ILE A 221 9.59 36.53 -2.94
CA ILE A 221 9.20 35.45 -3.84
C ILE A 221 10.29 35.30 -4.89
N LEU A 222 10.85 34.09 -4.99
CA LEU A 222 11.87 33.74 -5.97
C LEU A 222 11.38 32.59 -6.83
N ALA A 223 11.71 32.61 -8.13
CA ALA A 223 11.55 31.46 -9.02
C ALA A 223 12.92 30.91 -9.37
N ASN A 224 13.18 29.65 -9.01
CA ASN A 224 14.44 28.95 -9.23
C ASN A 224 15.66 29.79 -8.79
N GLY A 225 15.55 30.42 -7.61
CA GLY A 225 16.58 31.28 -7.02
C GLY A 225 16.62 32.73 -7.53
N GLY A 226 15.93 33.06 -8.63
CA GLY A 226 15.81 34.43 -9.13
C GLY A 226 14.69 35.20 -8.45
N LEU A 227 14.97 36.39 -7.90
CA LEU A 227 13.97 37.23 -7.26
C LEU A 227 12.91 37.68 -8.27
N LEU A 228 11.64 37.35 -8.02
CA LEU A 228 10.50 37.84 -8.81
C LEU A 228 9.93 39.12 -8.21
N ALA A 229 9.74 39.14 -6.89
CA ALA A 229 9.18 40.28 -6.17
C ALA A 229 9.54 40.24 -4.68
N SER A 230 9.71 41.43 -4.10
CA SER A 230 9.58 41.65 -2.65
C SER A 230 8.17 42.20 -2.40
N LEU A 231 7.41 41.55 -1.53
CA LEU A 231 6.05 41.94 -1.22
C LEU A 231 6.06 43.13 -0.24
N PRO A 232 5.24 44.17 -0.48
CA PRO A 232 5.07 45.22 0.51
C PRO A 232 4.31 44.68 1.72
N ASP A 233 4.79 45.00 2.92
CA ASP A 233 4.07 44.72 4.15
C ASP A 233 2.74 45.49 4.18
N SER A 234 1.72 44.89 4.81
CA SER A 234 0.40 45.47 4.99
C SER A 234 0.11 45.64 6.47
N ALA A 235 -0.45 46.79 6.87
CA ALA A 235 -0.87 47.03 8.25
C ALA A 235 -2.08 46.16 8.64
N ASP A 236 -2.92 45.80 7.66
CA ASP A 236 -4.12 44.99 7.89
C ASP A 236 -3.92 43.53 7.43
N LEU A 237 -4.56 42.61 8.15
CA LEU A 237 -4.66 41.16 7.84
C LEU A 237 -5.61 40.89 6.64
N VAL A 238 -5.42 41.65 5.55
CA VAL A 238 -6.25 41.58 4.34
C VAL A 238 -5.57 40.71 3.29
N LEU A 239 -6.37 39.87 2.64
CA LEU A 239 -5.91 39.04 1.53
C LEU A 239 -5.62 39.92 0.31
N ARG A 240 -4.40 39.82 -0.21
CA ARG A 240 -3.97 40.47 -1.45
C ARG A 240 -3.74 39.44 -2.54
N ARG A 241 -4.15 39.79 -3.76
CA ARG A 241 -3.82 39.02 -4.96
C ARG A 241 -2.63 39.66 -5.65
N ILE A 242 -1.62 38.86 -5.95
CA ILE A 242 -0.41 39.28 -6.65
C ILE A 242 -0.30 38.55 -7.99
N HIS A 243 0.17 39.28 -8.99
CA HIS A 243 0.33 38.81 -10.37
C HIS A 243 1.79 39.04 -10.78
N LEU A 244 2.53 37.95 -11.00
CA LEU A 244 3.96 37.99 -11.29
C LEU A 244 4.25 37.27 -12.61
N LEU A 245 5.13 37.84 -13.44
CA LEU A 245 5.63 37.18 -14.64
C LEU A 245 6.89 36.38 -14.29
N ILE A 246 6.85 35.07 -14.53
CA ILE A 246 8.02 34.20 -14.48
C ILE A 246 8.70 34.26 -15.84
N PRO A 247 9.94 34.80 -15.93
CA PRO A 247 10.64 34.94 -17.19
C PRO A 247 11.05 33.56 -17.75
N PRO A 248 11.15 33.40 -19.10
CA PRO A 248 11.55 32.14 -19.72
C PRO A 248 12.88 31.57 -19.22
N ASP A 249 13.83 32.44 -18.88
CA ASP A 249 15.15 32.05 -18.41
C ASP A 249 15.12 31.36 -17.04
N ALA A 250 14.13 31.67 -16.20
CA ALA A 250 13.94 30.97 -14.94
C ALA A 250 13.50 29.51 -15.16
N LEU A 251 12.91 29.16 -16.30
CA LEU A 251 12.28 27.85 -16.56
C LEU A 251 12.95 27.04 -17.69
N ARG A 252 14.26 27.17 -17.88
CA ARG A 252 15.00 26.43 -18.92
C ARG A 252 14.94 24.91 -18.74
N ASP A 253 14.95 24.44 -17.49
CA ASP A 253 14.82 23.04 -17.09
C ASP A 253 13.35 22.57 -16.99
N GLY A 254 12.41 23.48 -17.23
CA GLY A 254 10.97 23.26 -17.21
C GLY A 254 10.39 22.95 -15.84
N THR A 255 11.12 23.09 -14.73
CA THR A 255 10.58 22.91 -13.38
C THR A 255 10.48 24.27 -12.71
N LEU A 256 9.33 24.59 -12.11
CA LEU A 256 9.19 25.80 -11.29
C LEU A 256 9.36 25.43 -9.82
N THR A 257 10.40 25.94 -9.18
CA THR A 257 10.50 26.03 -7.72
C THR A 257 10.24 27.47 -7.32
N LEU A 258 9.11 27.70 -6.67
CA LEU A 258 8.78 29.00 -6.11
C LEU A 258 9.20 29.04 -4.65
N ASP A 259 10.29 29.73 -4.35
CA ASP A 259 10.75 29.92 -2.98
C ASP A 259 10.10 31.16 -2.36
N ILE A 260 9.62 30.99 -1.14
CA ILE A 260 9.08 32.03 -0.28
C ILE A 260 10.05 32.16 0.90
N ARG A 261 10.62 33.35 1.05
CA ARG A 261 11.43 33.72 2.22
C ARG A 261 10.70 34.81 2.98
N ALA A 262 10.47 34.61 4.26
CA ALA A 262 9.73 35.54 5.09
C ALA A 262 10.31 35.55 6.51
N ASN A 263 10.14 36.67 7.21
CA ASN A 263 10.25 36.68 8.66
C ASN A 263 9.15 35.80 9.26
N VAL A 264 9.36 35.32 10.48
CA VAL A 264 8.41 34.43 11.15
C VAL A 264 7.87 35.02 12.44
N TYR A 265 6.58 34.87 12.63
CA TYR A 265 5.87 35.02 13.90
C TYR A 265 5.86 33.69 14.65
N LYS A 266 6.03 33.71 15.98
CA LYS A 266 5.95 32.52 16.83
C LYS A 266 4.57 32.43 17.47
N ASP A 267 3.80 31.44 17.05
CA ASP A 267 2.47 31.15 17.57
C ASP A 267 2.52 29.95 18.53
N PRO A 268 2.01 30.03 19.77
CA PRO A 268 1.87 28.86 20.63
C PRO A 268 0.94 27.83 19.97
N ALA A 269 1.35 26.56 19.91
CA ALA A 269 0.49 25.51 19.36
C ALA A 269 -0.76 25.35 20.23
N PRO A 270 -1.97 25.24 19.64
CA PRO A 270 -3.22 25.15 20.41
C PRO A 270 -3.27 23.97 21.40
N ASP A 271 -2.55 22.89 21.07
CA ASP A 271 -2.65 21.61 21.78
C ASP A 271 -1.53 21.40 22.80
N ASN A 272 -0.47 22.20 22.71
CA ASN A 272 0.67 22.17 23.61
C ASN A 272 1.38 23.54 23.63
N PRO A 273 1.19 24.36 24.67
CA PRO A 273 1.80 25.69 24.76
C PRO A 273 3.34 25.67 24.74
N LEU A 274 3.96 24.51 24.99
CA LEU A 274 5.42 24.34 24.93
C LEU A 274 5.94 24.16 23.50
N LEU A 275 5.07 23.87 22.54
CA LEU A 275 5.41 23.80 21.12
C LEU A 275 5.03 25.14 20.48
N THR A 276 6.01 25.88 19.96
CA THR A 276 5.78 27.11 19.21
C THR A 276 5.94 26.84 17.72
N ARG A 277 4.95 27.23 16.92
CA ARG A 277 4.96 27.14 15.46
C ARG A 277 5.57 28.42 14.90
N SER A 278 6.42 28.28 13.90
CA SER A 278 6.98 29.41 13.16
C SER A 278 6.13 29.67 11.91
N LEU A 279 5.39 30.78 11.91
CA LEU A 279 4.46 31.16 10.86
C LEU A 279 5.04 32.35 10.08
N GLY A 280 5.28 32.19 8.78
CA GLY A 280 5.77 33.24 7.89
C GLY A 280 4.64 33.86 7.06
N LEU A 281 4.70 33.69 5.74
CA LEU A 281 3.68 34.21 4.82
C LEU A 281 2.44 33.31 4.79
N PHE A 282 1.27 33.90 4.99
CA PHE A 282 -0.01 33.24 4.73
C PHE A 282 -0.24 33.10 3.23
N VAL A 283 -0.52 31.89 2.74
CA VAL A 283 -0.86 31.61 1.34
C VAL A 283 -2.14 30.79 1.28
N SER A 284 -3.14 31.27 0.53
CA SER A 284 -4.43 30.57 0.37
C SER A 284 -4.63 29.96 -1.01
N HIS A 285 -4.05 30.56 -2.04
CA HIS A 285 -4.28 30.13 -3.41
C HIS A 285 -3.08 30.46 -4.29
N MET A 286 -2.78 29.57 -5.22
CA MET A 286 -1.78 29.75 -6.26
C MET A 286 -2.33 29.26 -7.59
N LYS A 287 -2.14 30.04 -8.65
CA LYS A 287 -2.43 29.65 -10.01
C LYS A 287 -1.26 30.01 -10.91
N VAL A 288 -0.84 29.07 -11.75
CA VAL A 288 0.23 29.27 -12.72
C VAL A 288 -0.33 29.01 -14.11
N SER A 289 -0.19 29.98 -15.02
CA SER A 289 -0.76 29.91 -16.37
C SER A 289 0.27 30.28 -17.44
N PRO A 290 0.21 29.69 -18.64
CA PRO A 290 1.20 29.95 -19.67
C PRO A 290 1.15 31.40 -20.17
N ALA A 291 2.30 32.05 -20.27
CA ALA A 291 2.46 33.32 -20.99
C ALA A 291 3.13 33.07 -22.36
N GLY A 292 2.53 33.60 -23.42
CA GLY A 292 3.06 33.53 -24.79
C GLY A 292 2.90 32.19 -25.52
N LEU A 293 3.09 32.23 -26.83
CA LEU A 293 3.05 31.09 -27.76
C LEU A 293 4.39 30.98 -28.49
N GLY A 294 4.84 29.77 -28.84
CA GLY A 294 6.04 29.56 -29.65
C GLY A 294 6.48 28.10 -29.76
N ALA A 295 7.08 27.72 -30.89
CA ALA A 295 7.51 26.34 -31.15
C ALA A 295 8.58 25.82 -30.15
N ALA A 296 9.46 26.72 -29.67
CA ALA A 296 10.47 26.39 -28.67
C ALA A 296 9.87 25.94 -27.32
N VAL A 297 8.61 26.28 -27.06
CA VAL A 297 7.89 25.93 -25.83
C VAL A 297 7.39 24.48 -25.85
N ALA A 298 7.16 23.90 -27.05
CA ALA A 298 6.74 22.52 -27.21
C ALA A 298 7.86 21.50 -26.94
N LEU A 299 9.12 21.95 -26.92
CA LEU A 299 10.25 21.07 -26.64
C LEU A 299 10.19 20.59 -25.18
N PRO A 300 10.22 19.28 -24.92
CA PRO A 300 10.24 18.77 -23.56
C PRO A 300 11.53 19.21 -22.85
N PRO A 301 11.47 19.46 -21.54
CA PRO A 301 12.67 19.69 -20.77
C PRO A 301 13.59 18.47 -20.79
N LEU A 302 14.91 18.70 -20.86
CA LEU A 302 15.89 17.61 -21.02
C LEU A 302 15.83 16.60 -19.88
N ALA A 303 15.58 17.05 -18.65
CA ALA A 303 15.41 16.18 -17.48
C ALA A 303 14.19 15.26 -17.65
N GLY A 304 13.04 15.82 -18.05
CA GLY A 304 11.81 15.06 -18.32
C GLY A 304 11.98 14.07 -19.48
N LEU A 305 12.68 14.47 -20.56
CA LEU A 305 13.02 13.59 -21.66
C LEU A 305 13.94 12.44 -21.21
N GLY A 306 14.97 12.74 -20.43
CA GLY A 306 15.88 11.73 -19.86
C GLY A 306 15.12 10.72 -18.99
N GLN A 307 14.25 11.19 -18.10
CA GLN A 307 13.40 10.34 -17.26
C GLN A 307 12.45 9.48 -18.10
N ALA A 308 11.79 10.05 -19.11
CA ALA A 308 10.90 9.31 -20.01
C ALA A 308 11.65 8.23 -20.82
N LEU A 309 12.86 8.53 -21.28
CA LEU A 309 13.69 7.53 -21.96
C LEU A 309 14.11 6.41 -21.01
N VAL A 310 14.48 6.72 -19.77
CA VAL A 310 14.76 5.69 -18.74
C VAL A 310 13.54 4.83 -18.46
N ILE A 311 12.34 5.44 -18.37
CA ILE A 311 11.07 4.71 -18.21
C ILE A 311 10.87 3.74 -19.37
N VAL A 312 10.84 4.25 -20.60
CA VAL A 312 10.49 3.49 -21.80
C VAL A 312 11.51 2.40 -22.09
N LEU A 313 12.80 2.74 -22.07
CA LEU A 313 13.87 1.78 -22.34
C LEU A 313 14.06 0.80 -21.18
N GLY A 314 13.88 1.24 -19.94
CA GLY A 314 13.89 0.38 -18.75
C GLY A 314 12.76 -0.64 -18.78
N MET A 315 11.53 -0.21 -19.06
CA MET A 315 10.38 -1.11 -19.26
C MET A 315 10.65 -2.12 -20.37
N TYR A 316 11.08 -1.66 -21.54
CA TYR A 316 11.37 -2.53 -22.68
C TYR A 316 12.50 -3.53 -22.37
N ALA A 317 13.56 -3.08 -21.69
CA ALA A 317 14.67 -3.93 -21.27
C ALA A 317 14.21 -4.98 -20.26
N SER A 318 13.46 -4.61 -19.21
CA SER A 318 12.91 -5.56 -18.23
C SER A 318 12.03 -6.62 -18.89
N LEU A 319 11.09 -6.22 -19.75
CA LEU A 319 10.22 -7.17 -20.47
C LEU A 319 11.03 -8.07 -21.41
N SER A 320 11.99 -7.50 -22.14
CA SER A 320 12.85 -8.24 -23.06
C SER A 320 13.76 -9.23 -22.33
N LEU A 321 14.28 -8.87 -21.15
CA LEU A 321 15.10 -9.76 -20.32
C LEU A 321 14.29 -10.90 -19.70
N ALA A 322 13.06 -10.60 -19.26
CA ALA A 322 12.13 -11.61 -18.77
C ALA A 322 11.76 -12.60 -19.89
N LEU A 323 11.45 -12.11 -21.09
CA LEU A 323 11.00 -12.91 -22.23
C LEU A 323 12.14 -13.49 -23.09
N GLY A 324 13.37 -13.00 -22.95
CA GLY A 324 14.52 -13.25 -23.85
C GLY A 324 15.04 -14.69 -23.91
N GLY A 325 14.43 -15.62 -23.16
CA GLY A 325 14.68 -17.06 -23.30
C GLY A 325 13.88 -17.75 -24.38
N MET A 326 12.78 -17.17 -24.88
CA MET A 326 11.87 -17.89 -25.78
C MET A 326 12.45 -18.03 -27.20
N THR A 327 13.45 -18.91 -27.37
CA THR A 327 14.08 -19.21 -28.66
C THR A 327 13.62 -20.58 -29.15
N GLY A 328 12.76 -20.61 -30.18
CA GLY A 328 12.56 -21.80 -31.01
C GLY A 328 11.09 -22.21 -31.27
N ARG A 329 10.81 -22.51 -32.55
CA ARG A 329 9.68 -23.21 -33.21
C ARG A 329 8.22 -22.88 -32.87
N ALA A 330 7.89 -22.42 -31.65
CA ALA A 330 6.54 -21.98 -31.28
C ALA A 330 6.21 -20.55 -31.78
N ALA A 331 7.23 -19.77 -32.17
CA ALA A 331 7.08 -18.50 -32.88
C ALA A 331 6.73 -18.68 -34.37
N GLY A 332 6.07 -19.79 -34.72
CA GLY A 332 5.45 -19.96 -36.02
C GLY A 332 4.27 -18.99 -36.15
N ARG A 333 4.38 -18.03 -37.07
CA ARG A 333 3.37 -17.03 -37.49
C ARG A 333 3.09 -15.84 -36.57
N LEU A 334 3.40 -15.87 -35.27
CA LEU A 334 3.18 -14.73 -34.36
C LEU A 334 4.48 -13.91 -34.15
N ALA A 335 4.35 -12.58 -34.11
CA ALA A 335 5.47 -11.65 -33.92
C ALA A 335 6.33 -12.02 -32.70
N SER A 336 7.64 -11.75 -32.76
CA SER A 336 8.57 -12.14 -31.69
C SER A 336 8.13 -11.53 -30.35
N PRO A 337 8.42 -12.18 -29.20
CA PRO A 337 8.03 -11.67 -27.87
C PRO A 337 8.53 -10.24 -27.59
N GLN A 338 9.64 -9.87 -28.24
CA GLN A 338 10.20 -8.52 -28.20
C GLN A 338 9.31 -7.50 -28.92
N VAL A 339 8.63 -7.88 -30.01
CA VAL A 339 7.65 -7.01 -30.67
C VAL A 339 6.46 -6.76 -29.74
N TRP A 340 5.94 -7.80 -29.08
CA TRP A 340 4.85 -7.62 -28.11
C TRP A 340 5.26 -6.75 -26.91
N ALA A 341 6.49 -6.93 -26.41
CA ALA A 341 7.04 -6.03 -25.39
C ALA A 341 7.12 -4.58 -25.89
N ALA A 342 7.62 -4.35 -27.11
CA ALA A 342 7.69 -3.03 -27.69
C ALA A 342 6.30 -2.41 -27.91
N LEU A 343 5.31 -3.17 -28.37
CA LEU A 343 3.94 -2.71 -28.52
C LEU A 343 3.30 -2.36 -27.17
N GLY A 344 3.49 -3.19 -26.15
CA GLY A 344 3.01 -2.91 -24.79
C GLY A 344 3.63 -1.65 -24.21
N VAL A 345 4.94 -1.45 -24.40
CA VAL A 345 5.65 -0.24 -23.97
C VAL A 345 5.21 0.99 -24.77
N ALA A 346 5.00 0.86 -26.09
CA ALA A 346 4.47 1.94 -26.91
C ALA A 346 3.06 2.35 -26.47
N ALA A 347 2.19 1.40 -26.15
CA ALA A 347 0.86 1.69 -25.62
C ALA A 347 0.95 2.41 -24.26
N ALA A 348 1.80 1.94 -23.35
CA ALA A 348 2.03 2.60 -22.07
C ALA A 348 2.60 4.02 -22.23
N LEU A 349 3.51 4.23 -23.19
CA LEU A 349 4.05 5.55 -23.54
C LEU A 349 2.95 6.49 -24.07
N LEU A 350 2.06 6.02 -24.95
CA LEU A 350 0.96 6.84 -25.46
C LEU A 350 -0.01 7.25 -24.35
N ILE A 351 -0.37 6.31 -23.47
CA ILE A 351 -1.22 6.60 -22.30
C ILE A 351 -0.50 7.59 -21.36
N GLY A 352 0.79 7.37 -21.08
CA GLY A 352 1.59 8.24 -20.24
C GLY A 352 1.78 9.63 -20.83
N GLY A 353 1.96 9.75 -22.14
CA GLY A 353 2.03 11.02 -22.85
C GLY A 353 0.72 11.79 -22.83
N TRP A 354 -0.41 11.10 -23.07
CA TRP A 354 -1.74 11.67 -22.90
C TRP A 354 -1.98 12.15 -21.46
N ALA A 355 -1.62 11.35 -20.46
CA ALA A 355 -1.72 11.71 -19.05
C ALA A 355 -0.82 12.91 -18.71
N LEU A 356 0.40 12.98 -19.26
CA LEU A 356 1.30 14.12 -19.07
C LEU A 356 0.78 15.41 -19.72
N GLY A 357 0.13 15.31 -20.88
CA GLY A 357 -0.50 16.46 -21.54
C GLY A 357 -1.75 16.95 -20.79
N THR A 358 -2.62 16.02 -20.37
CA THR A 358 -3.93 16.32 -19.76
C THR A 358 -3.84 16.59 -18.26
N TYR A 359 -3.04 15.81 -17.54
CA TYR A 359 -2.85 15.83 -16.09
C TYR A 359 -1.37 16.06 -15.77
N ARG A 360 -0.82 17.20 -16.21
CA ARG A 360 0.61 17.54 -16.13
C ARG A 360 1.19 17.31 -14.75
N PHE A 361 0.53 17.78 -13.70
CA PHE A 361 1.10 17.77 -12.35
C PHE A 361 1.33 16.37 -11.80
N PRO A 362 0.28 15.54 -11.60
CA PRO A 362 0.51 14.21 -11.06
C PRO A 362 1.48 13.41 -11.94
N SER A 363 1.40 13.59 -13.27
CA SER A 363 2.28 12.93 -14.22
C SER A 363 3.75 13.37 -14.12
N SER A 364 4.03 14.66 -13.94
CA SER A 364 5.40 15.16 -13.81
C SER A 364 6.05 14.75 -12.49
N PHE A 365 5.30 14.69 -11.39
CA PHE A 365 5.80 14.09 -10.13
C PHE A 365 6.09 12.60 -10.27
N MET A 366 5.34 11.92 -11.13
CA MET A 366 5.53 10.50 -11.41
C MET A 366 6.78 10.21 -12.24
N LEU A 367 7.21 11.09 -13.15
CA LEU A 367 8.36 10.84 -14.04
C LEU A 367 9.64 10.38 -13.30
N PRO A 368 10.19 11.10 -12.31
CA PRO A 368 11.39 10.64 -11.60
C PRO A 368 11.15 9.33 -10.82
N ARG A 369 9.96 9.18 -10.22
CA ARG A 369 9.57 7.99 -9.45
C ARG A 369 9.49 6.74 -10.33
N LEU A 370 8.88 6.88 -11.51
CA LEU A 370 8.77 5.83 -12.52
C LEU A 370 10.14 5.52 -13.15
N ALA A 371 10.96 6.54 -13.43
CA ALA A 371 12.30 6.33 -13.95
C ALA A 371 13.13 5.46 -12.99
N TRP A 372 13.06 5.76 -11.69
CA TRP A 372 13.70 4.91 -10.67
C TRP A 372 13.10 3.49 -10.63
N LEU A 373 11.77 3.36 -10.64
CA LEU A 373 11.09 2.07 -10.67
C LEU A 373 11.58 1.19 -11.84
N PHE A 374 11.68 1.74 -13.04
CA PHE A 374 12.03 0.97 -14.22
C PHE A 374 13.54 0.72 -14.35
N ALA A 375 14.39 1.65 -13.91
CA ALA A 375 15.83 1.40 -13.74
C ALA A 375 16.07 0.24 -12.75
N TRP A 376 15.41 0.31 -11.59
CA TRP A 376 15.42 -0.77 -10.59
C TRP A 376 14.86 -2.09 -11.16
N SER A 377 13.80 -2.03 -11.96
CA SER A 377 13.19 -3.22 -12.56
C SER A 377 14.13 -3.97 -13.51
N VAL A 378 15.08 -3.29 -14.16
CA VAL A 378 16.10 -3.95 -14.97
C VAL A 378 17.02 -4.79 -14.08
N LEU A 379 17.55 -4.20 -13.01
CA LEU A 379 18.39 -4.90 -12.02
C LEU A 379 17.63 -6.06 -11.36
N LEU A 380 16.38 -5.81 -10.97
CA LEU A 380 15.50 -6.81 -10.40
C LEU A 380 15.27 -7.96 -11.36
N THR A 381 15.06 -7.73 -12.66
CA THR A 381 14.86 -8.79 -13.65
C THR A 381 16.13 -9.63 -13.84
N LEU A 382 17.29 -8.97 -13.88
CA LEU A 382 18.60 -9.64 -13.99
C LEU A 382 18.87 -10.56 -12.79
N ALA A 383 18.44 -10.17 -11.59
CA ALA A 383 18.55 -10.99 -10.38
C ALA A 383 17.44 -12.06 -10.28
N ALA A 384 16.19 -11.70 -10.55
CA ALA A 384 15.03 -12.56 -10.36
C ALA A 384 15.08 -13.82 -11.24
N ARG A 385 15.61 -13.72 -12.46
CA ARG A 385 15.71 -14.87 -13.36
C ARG A 385 16.63 -15.99 -12.84
N PRO A 386 17.93 -15.75 -12.57
CA PRO A 386 18.80 -16.79 -12.03
C PRO A 386 18.33 -17.28 -10.66
N ILE A 387 17.79 -16.40 -9.80
CA ILE A 387 17.23 -16.79 -8.51
C ILE A 387 16.04 -17.74 -8.70
N THR A 388 15.11 -17.41 -9.60
CA THR A 388 13.95 -18.28 -9.89
C THR A 388 14.40 -19.64 -10.41
N ILE A 389 15.32 -19.67 -11.38
CA ILE A 389 15.86 -20.93 -11.90
C ILE A 389 16.56 -21.75 -10.80
N TRP A 390 17.35 -21.08 -9.96
CA TRP A 390 18.01 -21.71 -8.81
C TRP A 390 17.00 -22.29 -7.82
N LEU A 391 15.94 -21.54 -7.47
CA LEU A 391 14.87 -22.02 -6.60
C LEU A 391 14.23 -23.28 -7.17
N PHE A 392 13.81 -23.28 -8.44
CA PHE A 392 13.23 -24.45 -9.09
C PHE A 392 14.19 -25.65 -9.13
N ARG A 393 15.49 -25.42 -9.36
CA ARG A 393 16.51 -26.48 -9.36
C ARG A 393 16.71 -27.08 -7.97
N VAL A 394 16.89 -26.25 -6.94
CA VAL A 394 17.04 -26.71 -5.54
C VAL A 394 15.79 -27.47 -5.07
N SER A 395 14.63 -27.09 -5.62
CA SER A 395 13.34 -27.73 -5.42
C SER A 395 13.14 -29.06 -6.16
N ARG A 396 14.14 -29.51 -6.95
CA ARG A 396 14.06 -30.68 -7.85
C ARG A 396 12.87 -30.63 -8.82
N LEU A 397 12.50 -29.43 -9.26
CA LEU A 397 11.49 -29.19 -10.28
C LEU A 397 12.23 -28.78 -11.55
N PRO A 398 12.61 -29.73 -12.43
CA PRO A 398 13.43 -29.42 -13.60
C PRO A 398 12.68 -28.45 -14.50
N VAL A 399 13.33 -27.31 -14.80
CA VAL A 399 12.84 -26.32 -15.74
C VAL A 399 13.98 -25.92 -16.66
N GLU A 400 13.69 -25.82 -17.96
CA GLU A 400 14.66 -25.32 -18.91
C GLU A 400 14.91 -23.82 -18.64
N PRO A 401 16.18 -23.37 -18.53
CA PRO A 401 16.53 -21.97 -18.23
C PRO A 401 15.93 -20.94 -19.20
N HIS A 402 15.62 -21.39 -20.42
CA HIS A 402 15.09 -20.59 -21.52
C HIS A 402 13.64 -20.98 -21.89
N SER A 403 12.93 -21.71 -21.02
CA SER A 403 11.52 -22.02 -21.25
C SER A 403 10.65 -20.75 -21.24
N GLY A 404 9.62 -20.74 -22.07
CA GLY A 404 8.58 -19.70 -22.03
C GLY A 404 7.84 -19.65 -20.70
N PHE A 405 7.80 -20.75 -19.95
CA PHE A 405 7.23 -20.79 -18.61
C PHE A 405 7.93 -19.84 -17.62
N ILE A 406 9.27 -19.88 -17.52
CA ILE A 406 10.01 -18.95 -16.64
C ILE A 406 9.82 -17.51 -17.11
N GLY A 407 9.86 -17.27 -18.42
CA GLY A 407 9.66 -15.92 -18.96
C GLY A 407 8.29 -15.34 -18.64
N LEU A 408 7.22 -16.14 -18.79
CA LEU A 408 5.86 -15.73 -18.44
C LEU A 408 5.67 -15.56 -16.92
N LEU A 409 6.29 -16.41 -16.10
CA LEU A 409 6.25 -16.25 -14.64
C LEU A 409 6.91 -14.94 -14.20
N LEU A 410 8.07 -14.60 -14.77
CA LEU A 410 8.75 -13.33 -14.51
C LEU A 410 7.96 -12.14 -15.05
N LEU A 411 7.27 -12.29 -16.18
CA LEU A 411 6.35 -11.27 -16.69
C LEU A 411 5.23 -10.99 -15.68
N VAL A 412 4.58 -12.03 -15.15
CA VAL A 412 3.53 -11.90 -14.13
C VAL A 412 4.08 -11.22 -12.87
N PHE A 413 5.28 -11.60 -12.43
CA PHE A 413 5.97 -10.97 -11.30
C PHE A 413 6.22 -9.47 -11.53
N LEU A 414 6.83 -9.10 -12.67
CA LEU A 414 7.20 -7.72 -12.96
C LEU A 414 5.97 -6.84 -13.18
N VAL A 415 5.03 -7.27 -14.02
CA VAL A 415 3.83 -6.49 -14.31
C VAL A 415 2.95 -6.38 -13.05
N GLY A 416 2.82 -7.45 -12.27
CA GLY A 416 2.12 -7.40 -10.98
C GLY A 416 2.77 -6.42 -10.00
N TYR A 417 4.11 -6.39 -9.93
CA TYR A 417 4.84 -5.40 -9.15
C TYR A 417 4.61 -3.97 -9.66
N TRP A 418 4.68 -3.74 -10.98
CA TRP A 418 4.49 -2.42 -11.58
C TRP A 418 3.09 -1.87 -11.33
N LEU A 419 2.05 -2.66 -11.55
CA LEU A 419 0.66 -2.24 -11.34
C LEU A 419 0.41 -1.80 -9.89
N LYS A 420 1.03 -2.48 -8.92
CA LYS A 420 0.95 -2.08 -7.51
C LYS A 420 1.82 -0.85 -7.20
N ALA A 421 3.05 -0.82 -7.71
CA ALA A 421 4.01 0.24 -7.47
C ALA A 421 3.59 1.59 -8.05
N VAL A 422 3.01 1.61 -9.26
CA VAL A 422 2.53 2.84 -9.90
C VAL A 422 1.48 3.54 -9.03
N GLY A 423 0.58 2.79 -8.38
CA GLY A 423 -0.41 3.34 -7.45
C GLY A 423 0.25 3.98 -6.22
N VAL A 424 1.19 3.27 -5.58
CA VAL A 424 1.91 3.78 -4.39
C VAL A 424 2.80 4.97 -4.71
N LEU A 425 3.40 5.02 -5.90
CA LEU A 425 4.25 6.12 -6.34
C LEU A 425 3.44 7.37 -6.71
N TYR A 426 2.12 7.26 -6.85
CA TYR A 426 1.26 8.39 -7.17
C TYR A 426 1.38 9.49 -6.11
N PRO A 427 1.52 10.79 -6.48
CA PRO A 427 1.85 11.85 -5.53
C PRO A 427 0.81 12.07 -4.44
N TYR A 428 -0.46 11.74 -4.68
CA TYR A 428 -1.53 11.87 -3.69
C TYR A 428 -1.81 10.57 -2.93
N PHE A 429 -1.02 9.52 -3.16
CA PHE A 429 -1.19 8.27 -2.43
C PHE A 429 -0.63 8.39 -1.00
N ALA A 430 -1.47 8.06 -0.02
CA ALA A 430 -1.07 7.92 1.37
C ALA A 430 -1.61 6.59 1.94
N ALA A 431 -0.71 5.73 2.41
CA ALA A 431 -1.13 4.52 3.12
C ALA A 431 -1.46 4.88 4.58
N ILE A 432 -2.51 4.26 5.15
CA ILE A 432 -3.06 4.63 6.47
C ILE A 432 -2.01 4.42 7.58
N ASP A 433 -1.48 3.20 7.68
CA ASP A 433 -0.71 2.77 8.85
C ASP A 433 0.81 2.90 8.67
N VAL A 434 1.29 3.10 7.42
CA VAL A 434 2.73 3.04 7.14
C VAL A 434 3.49 4.12 7.91
N HIS A 435 2.93 5.33 8.00
CA HIS A 435 3.56 6.44 8.71
C HIS A 435 3.70 6.12 10.19
N TRP A 436 2.64 5.59 10.80
CA TRP A 436 2.65 5.15 12.20
C TRP A 436 3.76 4.11 12.44
N HIS A 437 3.91 3.12 11.56
CA HIS A 437 5.01 2.15 11.65
C HIS A 437 6.39 2.82 11.52
N MET A 438 6.57 3.75 10.58
CA MET A 438 7.86 4.41 10.38
C MET A 438 8.21 5.38 11.50
N VAL A 439 7.25 5.99 12.19
CA VAL A 439 7.50 6.73 13.44
C VAL A 439 8.13 5.81 14.49
N ARG A 440 7.61 4.59 14.68
CA ARG A 440 8.18 3.62 15.63
C ARG A 440 9.57 3.13 15.20
N ALA A 441 9.83 3.01 13.90
CA ALA A 441 11.17 2.71 13.41
C ALA A 441 12.15 3.87 13.67
N ARG A 442 11.70 5.13 13.55
CA ARG A 442 12.49 6.32 13.92
C ARG A 442 12.80 6.37 15.41
N TRP A 443 11.85 6.02 16.28
CA TRP A 443 12.11 5.89 17.72
C TRP A 443 13.26 4.92 18.04
N ILE A 444 13.40 3.83 17.27
CA ILE A 444 14.54 2.91 17.42
C ILE A 444 15.85 3.60 17.04
N LEU A 445 15.87 4.36 15.94
CA LEU A 445 17.04 5.15 15.51
C LEU A 445 17.40 6.25 16.51
N GLU A 446 16.43 6.74 17.27
CA GLU A 446 16.57 7.71 18.36
C GLU A 446 16.97 7.06 19.70
N GLY A 447 17.21 5.74 19.73
CA GLY A 447 17.66 5.01 20.92
C GLY A 447 16.54 4.50 21.84
N GLN A 448 15.27 4.60 21.44
CA GLN A 448 14.11 4.18 22.25
C GLN A 448 13.69 2.72 22.03
N LEU A 449 14.59 1.86 21.54
CA LEU A 449 14.32 0.43 21.38
C LEU A 449 13.82 -0.25 22.67
N PRO A 450 14.37 0.02 23.87
CA PRO A 450 13.89 -0.61 25.11
C PRO A 450 12.40 -0.38 25.38
N THR A 451 11.89 0.81 25.04
CA THR A 451 10.47 1.18 25.16
C THR A 451 9.57 0.28 24.31
N LEU A 452 10.03 -0.10 23.12
CA LEU A 452 9.26 -0.93 22.19
C LEU A 452 9.41 -2.43 22.47
N TYR A 453 10.49 -2.84 23.16
CA TYR A 453 10.83 -4.24 23.40
C TYR A 453 10.17 -4.83 24.65
N GLY A 454 9.84 -3.99 25.64
CA GLY A 454 9.27 -4.43 26.93
C GLY A 454 7.79 -4.79 26.89
N ILE A 455 7.28 -5.32 28.00
CA ILE A 455 5.87 -5.73 28.17
C ILE A 455 4.87 -4.56 28.19
N ASN A 456 5.33 -3.36 28.55
CA ASN A 456 4.56 -2.11 28.53
C ASN A 456 4.80 -1.32 27.24
N SER A 457 5.05 -2.02 26.13
CA SER A 457 5.31 -1.38 24.84
C SER A 457 4.07 -0.61 24.36
N PRO A 458 4.22 0.65 23.90
CA PRO A 458 3.13 1.39 23.26
C PRO A 458 2.53 0.66 22.04
N LEU A 459 3.27 -0.28 21.44
CA LEU A 459 2.76 -1.14 20.36
C LEU A 459 1.65 -2.09 20.83
N ASN A 460 1.73 -2.55 22.08
CA ASN A 460 0.72 -3.44 22.67
C ASN A 460 -0.57 -2.65 22.96
N GLU A 461 -0.45 -1.45 23.53
CA GLU A 461 -1.61 -0.65 23.97
C GLU A 461 -2.40 -0.06 22.79
N SER A 462 -1.69 0.52 21.81
CA SER A 462 -2.32 1.20 20.68
C SER A 462 -3.04 0.28 19.69
N THR A 463 -2.84 -1.04 19.79
CA THR A 463 -3.46 -2.03 18.90
C THR A 463 -4.63 -2.78 19.53
N MET A 464 -4.96 -2.48 20.79
CA MET A 464 -6.06 -3.09 21.54
C MET A 464 -6.91 -2.00 22.22
N PRO A 465 -7.67 -1.19 21.45
CA PRO A 465 -8.47 -0.10 22.01
C PRO A 465 -9.60 -0.62 22.91
N VAL A 466 -9.90 0.14 23.96
CA VAL A 466 -10.91 -0.22 24.98
C VAL A 466 -12.29 -0.49 24.37
N ALA A 467 -12.67 0.21 23.30
CA ALA A 467 -13.95 0.01 22.62
C ALA A 467 -14.07 -1.36 21.93
N GLU A 468 -12.95 -2.01 21.59
CA GLU A 468 -12.95 -3.32 20.93
C GLU A 468 -12.59 -4.48 21.88
N TRP A 469 -11.80 -4.18 22.92
CA TRP A 469 -11.21 -5.18 23.82
C TRP A 469 -11.62 -5.03 25.29
N GLY A 470 -12.41 -4.02 25.65
CA GLY A 470 -12.83 -3.73 27.01
C GLY A 470 -11.76 -3.02 27.85
N ALA A 471 -12.12 -2.63 29.08
CA ALA A 471 -11.25 -1.85 29.98
C ALA A 471 -10.02 -2.63 30.49
N ASN A 472 -10.05 -3.97 30.43
CA ASN A 472 -8.96 -4.84 30.85
C ASN A 472 -8.55 -5.77 29.69
N PRO A 473 -7.87 -5.25 28.65
CA PRO A 473 -7.50 -6.06 27.48
C PRO A 473 -6.49 -7.15 27.87
N PRO A 474 -6.36 -8.22 27.05
CA PRO A 474 -5.32 -9.22 27.25
C PRO A 474 -3.93 -8.62 26.96
N VAL A 475 -2.89 -9.32 27.39
CA VAL A 475 -1.51 -8.98 26.98
C VAL A 475 -1.17 -9.85 25.77
N ILE A 476 -1.20 -9.25 24.59
CA ILE A 476 -0.77 -9.87 23.33
C ILE A 476 0.52 -9.18 22.89
N PRO A 477 1.67 -9.90 22.80
CA PRO A 477 2.94 -9.28 22.44
C PRO A 477 2.90 -8.76 21.01
N TYR A 478 3.12 -7.46 20.81
CA TYR A 478 3.34 -6.88 19.50
C TYR A 478 4.84 -6.83 19.21
N SER A 479 5.33 -7.72 18.35
CA SER A 479 6.76 -7.82 18.09
C SER A 479 7.36 -6.55 17.43
N PRO A 480 8.48 -6.01 17.95
CA PRO A 480 9.19 -4.87 17.37
C PRO A 480 10.14 -5.25 16.23
N TRP A 481 10.27 -6.54 15.90
CA TRP A 481 11.29 -7.01 14.94
C TRP A 481 11.08 -6.51 13.51
N TYR A 482 9.83 -6.31 13.08
CA TYR A 482 9.56 -5.60 11.84
C TYR A 482 10.15 -4.17 11.88
N HIS A 483 9.94 -3.44 12.98
CA HIS A 483 10.41 -2.07 13.13
C HIS A 483 11.93 -1.98 13.22
N ILE A 484 12.57 -2.95 13.88
CA ILE A 484 14.03 -3.10 13.87
C ILE A 484 14.53 -3.27 12.43
N PHE A 485 13.92 -4.18 11.65
CA PHE A 485 14.26 -4.35 10.24
C PHE A 485 14.02 -3.06 9.43
N ALA A 486 12.92 -2.36 9.69
CA ALA A 486 12.54 -1.14 8.97
C ALA A 486 13.51 0.02 9.17
N THR A 487 14.39 -0.01 10.18
CA THR A 487 15.46 0.98 10.35
C THR A 487 16.40 1.05 9.13
N ILE A 488 16.55 -0.05 8.38
CA ILE A 488 17.36 -0.11 7.16
C ILE A 488 16.82 0.88 6.10
N PHE A 489 15.52 1.19 6.13
CA PHE A 489 14.91 2.12 5.18
C PHE A 489 15.41 3.57 5.31
N ALA A 490 15.94 3.95 6.48
CA ALA A 490 16.54 5.26 6.70
C ALA A 490 17.83 5.48 5.87
N PHE A 491 18.45 4.42 5.37
CA PHE A 491 19.65 4.49 4.51
C PHE A 491 19.32 4.51 3.01
N THR A 492 18.03 4.50 2.64
CA THR A 492 17.63 4.64 1.25
C THR A 492 17.57 6.12 0.84
N PRO A 493 17.74 6.46 -0.45
CA PRO A 493 17.55 7.83 -0.93
C PRO A 493 16.07 8.27 -0.96
N MET A 494 15.13 7.43 -0.51
CA MET A 494 13.69 7.69 -0.46
C MET A 494 13.25 7.91 0.98
N SER A 495 12.06 8.48 1.20
CA SER A 495 11.47 8.50 2.54
C SER A 495 11.25 7.07 3.05
N MET A 496 11.38 6.87 4.36
CA MET A 496 11.18 5.55 4.97
C MET A 496 9.81 4.96 4.63
N ASP A 497 8.77 5.79 4.62
CA ASP A 497 7.39 5.44 4.31
C ASP A 497 7.27 4.88 2.88
N LEU A 498 7.89 5.56 1.90
CA LEU A 498 7.90 5.10 0.51
C LEU A 498 8.74 3.83 0.36
N ALA A 499 9.92 3.78 0.97
CA ALA A 499 10.79 2.59 0.93
C ALA A 499 10.10 1.35 1.53
N ALA A 500 9.42 1.50 2.66
CA ALA A 500 8.66 0.43 3.31
C ALA A 500 7.54 -0.11 2.41
N ASN A 501 6.76 0.78 1.79
CA ASN A 501 5.72 0.38 0.84
C ASN A 501 6.32 -0.32 -0.39
N MET A 502 7.36 0.26 -1.01
CA MET A 502 8.00 -0.31 -2.20
C MET A 502 8.59 -1.70 -1.94
N PHE A 503 9.16 -1.92 -0.76
CA PHE A 503 9.69 -3.23 -0.38
C PHE A 503 8.58 -4.22 -0.03
N SER A 504 7.52 -3.78 0.66
CA SER A 504 6.31 -4.58 0.89
C SER A 504 5.70 -5.08 -0.42
N LEU A 505 5.59 -4.19 -1.41
CA LEU A 505 5.10 -4.52 -2.75
C LEU A 505 5.98 -5.53 -3.49
N LEU A 506 7.31 -5.39 -3.36
CA LEU A 506 8.26 -6.33 -3.96
C LEU A 506 8.10 -7.73 -3.35
N LEU A 507 7.99 -7.82 -2.03
CA LEU A 507 7.73 -9.07 -1.33
C LEU A 507 6.39 -9.67 -1.77
N ASP A 508 5.31 -8.89 -1.78
CA ASP A 508 3.99 -9.36 -2.23
C ASP A 508 4.04 -9.89 -3.67
N ALA A 509 4.63 -9.13 -4.60
CA ALA A 509 4.76 -9.57 -5.99
C ALA A 509 5.57 -10.87 -6.10
N SER A 510 6.63 -11.04 -5.30
CA SER A 510 7.46 -12.26 -5.32
C SER A 510 6.71 -13.53 -4.90
N ARG A 511 5.56 -13.40 -4.21
CA ARG A 511 4.71 -14.53 -3.82
C ARG A 511 4.25 -15.35 -5.03
N VAL A 512 4.14 -14.75 -6.21
CA VAL A 512 3.78 -15.47 -7.45
C VAL A 512 4.79 -16.58 -7.77
N ILE A 513 6.07 -16.40 -7.45
CA ILE A 513 7.13 -17.40 -7.65
C ILE A 513 6.98 -18.53 -6.62
N LEU A 514 6.69 -18.19 -5.36
CA LEU A 514 6.45 -19.17 -4.29
C LEU A 514 5.20 -20.01 -4.58
N ILE A 515 4.10 -19.37 -4.99
CA ILE A 515 2.87 -20.03 -5.44
C ILE A 515 3.16 -20.94 -6.64
N ALA A 516 4.00 -20.50 -7.58
CA ALA A 516 4.36 -21.32 -8.72
C ALA A 516 5.13 -22.59 -8.32
N LEU A 517 6.06 -22.49 -7.35
CA LEU A 517 6.77 -23.65 -6.79
C LEU A 517 5.79 -24.62 -6.12
N ILE A 518 4.87 -24.11 -5.30
CA ILE A 518 3.83 -24.92 -4.64
C ILE A 518 2.97 -25.63 -5.69
N ALA A 519 2.44 -24.90 -6.67
CA ALA A 519 1.60 -25.46 -7.73
C ALA A 519 2.32 -26.56 -8.52
N ARG A 520 3.59 -26.36 -8.86
CA ARG A 520 4.39 -27.37 -9.57
C ARG A 520 4.68 -28.60 -8.73
N LYS A 521 5.00 -28.42 -7.44
CA LYS A 521 5.17 -29.55 -6.49
C LYS A 521 3.84 -30.28 -6.25
N ALA A 522 2.71 -29.58 -6.32
CA ALA A 522 1.36 -30.15 -6.28
C ALA A 522 0.93 -30.84 -7.60
N GLY A 523 1.80 -30.88 -8.61
CA GLY A 523 1.58 -31.61 -9.87
C GLY A 523 0.74 -30.88 -10.91
N LEU A 524 0.50 -29.57 -10.76
CA LEU A 524 -0.19 -28.79 -11.79
C LEU A 524 0.67 -28.68 -13.06
N SER A 525 0.00 -28.57 -14.22
CA SER A 525 0.65 -28.29 -15.51
C SER A 525 1.33 -26.91 -15.49
N PRO A 526 2.31 -26.62 -16.38
CA PRO A 526 2.92 -25.29 -16.47
C PRO A 526 1.88 -24.17 -16.68
N ARG A 527 0.83 -24.45 -17.46
CA ARG A 527 -0.29 -23.51 -17.68
C ARG A 527 -1.09 -23.31 -16.40
N GLY A 528 -1.50 -24.39 -15.72
CA GLY A 528 -2.20 -24.28 -14.43
C GLY A 528 -1.37 -23.52 -13.39
N THR A 529 -0.06 -23.73 -13.35
CA THR A 529 0.84 -22.96 -12.50
C THR A 529 0.84 -21.46 -12.83
N LEU A 530 0.91 -21.10 -14.12
CA LEU A 530 0.82 -19.69 -14.52
C LEU A 530 -0.54 -19.08 -14.18
N ILE A 531 -1.63 -19.85 -14.30
CA ILE A 531 -2.96 -19.39 -13.88
C ILE A 531 -3.00 -19.14 -12.36
N ALA A 532 -2.43 -20.02 -11.54
CA ALA A 532 -2.34 -19.82 -10.09
C ALA A 532 -1.57 -18.54 -9.73
N ALA A 533 -0.39 -18.36 -10.34
CA ALA A 533 0.45 -17.18 -10.14
C ALA A 533 -0.25 -15.89 -10.60
N THR A 534 -0.89 -15.92 -11.77
CA THR A 534 -1.60 -14.76 -12.33
C THR A 534 -2.82 -14.40 -11.49
N THR A 535 -3.58 -15.41 -11.03
CA THR A 535 -4.73 -15.19 -10.15
C THR A 535 -4.33 -14.39 -8.92
N TYR A 536 -3.25 -14.79 -8.23
CA TYR A 536 -2.74 -14.04 -7.09
C TYR A 536 -2.31 -12.62 -7.47
N ALA A 537 -1.62 -12.46 -8.60
CA ALA A 537 -1.09 -11.15 -9.03
C ALA A 537 -2.20 -10.11 -9.27
N VAL A 538 -3.38 -10.54 -9.70
CA VAL A 538 -4.50 -9.65 -10.11
C VAL A 538 -5.69 -9.65 -9.16
N ILE A 539 -5.63 -10.37 -8.02
CA ILE A 539 -6.76 -10.44 -7.10
C ILE A 539 -6.92 -9.13 -6.32
N PRO A 540 -8.11 -8.51 -6.27
CA PRO A 540 -8.30 -7.17 -5.68
C PRO A 540 -7.83 -7.05 -4.25
N ILE A 541 -8.17 -8.02 -3.39
CA ILE A 541 -7.72 -8.02 -2.00
C ILE A 541 -6.19 -7.95 -1.83
N SER A 542 -5.38 -8.42 -2.80
CA SER A 542 -3.91 -8.27 -2.70
C SER A 542 -3.44 -6.82 -2.80
N PHE A 543 -4.27 -5.91 -3.33
CA PHE A 543 -4.01 -4.47 -3.41
C PHE A 543 -4.47 -3.77 -2.13
N LEU A 544 -5.58 -4.23 -1.54
CA LEU A 544 -6.17 -3.68 -0.31
C LEU A 544 -5.20 -3.67 0.88
N LEU A 545 -4.34 -4.68 1.02
CA LEU A 545 -3.35 -4.69 2.11
C LEU A 545 -2.36 -3.52 2.01
N HIS A 546 -1.99 -3.13 0.79
CA HIS A 546 -1.05 -2.04 0.53
C HIS A 546 -1.74 -0.67 0.56
N ILE A 547 -3.03 -0.62 0.24
CA ILE A 547 -3.90 0.54 0.49
C ILE A 547 -3.84 0.94 1.97
N TRP A 548 -3.96 -0.04 2.87
CA TRP A 548 -3.94 0.21 4.31
C TRP A 548 -2.55 0.54 4.84
N GLY A 549 -1.48 0.11 4.17
CA GLY A 549 -0.12 0.32 4.66
C GLY A 549 0.25 -0.60 5.83
N ASN A 550 -0.44 -1.73 5.97
CA ASN A 550 -0.20 -2.72 7.02
C ASN A 550 1.02 -3.60 6.69
N VAL A 551 2.17 -2.94 6.63
CA VAL A 551 3.46 -3.50 6.21
C VAL A 551 3.96 -4.65 7.10
N PRO A 552 3.79 -4.68 8.44
CA PRO A 552 4.23 -5.84 9.22
C PRO A 552 3.43 -7.10 8.87
N THR A 553 2.13 -6.95 8.61
CA THR A 553 1.26 -8.06 8.17
C THR A 553 1.71 -8.59 6.81
N ALA A 554 2.01 -7.70 5.86
CA ALA A 554 2.49 -8.10 4.53
C ALA A 554 3.78 -8.92 4.60
N PHE A 555 4.73 -8.51 5.45
CA PHE A 555 5.97 -9.26 5.70
C PHE A 555 5.70 -10.60 6.39
N GLY A 556 4.89 -10.63 7.45
CA GLY A 556 4.54 -11.85 8.15
C GLY A 556 3.86 -12.89 7.25
N LEU A 557 2.93 -12.43 6.40
CA LEU A 557 2.26 -13.26 5.40
C LEU A 557 3.23 -13.77 4.32
N TRP A 558 4.27 -13.01 3.99
CA TRP A 558 5.31 -13.47 3.06
C TRP A 558 6.20 -14.55 3.70
N PHE A 559 6.64 -14.36 4.94
CA PHE A 559 7.46 -15.34 5.66
C PHE A 559 6.70 -16.65 5.92
N THR A 560 5.41 -16.58 6.28
CA THR A 560 4.56 -17.78 6.41
C THR A 560 4.41 -18.53 5.08
N LEU A 561 4.17 -17.84 3.96
CA LEU A 561 4.16 -18.47 2.64
C LEU A 561 5.52 -19.07 2.26
N LEU A 562 6.63 -18.39 2.58
CA LEU A 562 7.97 -18.93 2.35
C LEU A 562 8.18 -20.21 3.17
N ALA A 563 7.82 -20.22 4.45
CA ALA A 563 7.93 -21.39 5.31
C ALA A 563 7.07 -22.56 4.78
N ASN A 564 5.82 -22.29 4.41
CA ASN A 564 4.93 -23.29 3.79
C ASN A 564 5.50 -23.83 2.47
N THR A 565 6.10 -22.96 1.66
CA THR A 565 6.76 -23.35 0.41
C THR A 565 7.93 -24.29 0.69
N LEU A 566 8.80 -23.95 1.64
CA LEU A 566 9.93 -24.80 2.04
C LEU A 566 9.47 -26.14 2.59
N ILE A 567 8.44 -26.16 3.44
CA ILE A 567 7.85 -27.40 3.97
C ILE A 567 7.37 -28.30 2.82
N ILE A 568 6.60 -27.76 1.87
CA ILE A 568 6.05 -28.53 0.74
C ILE A 568 7.16 -29.03 -0.20
N VAL A 569 8.10 -28.16 -0.54
CA VAL A 569 9.09 -28.42 -1.58
C VAL A 569 10.24 -29.29 -1.08
N LEU A 570 10.68 -29.07 0.15
CA LEU A 570 11.83 -29.71 0.77
C LEU A 570 11.45 -30.82 1.75
N TRP A 571 10.17 -31.23 1.85
CA TRP A 571 9.67 -32.24 2.80
C TRP A 571 10.59 -33.46 2.94
N ASP A 572 10.92 -34.08 1.82
CA ASP A 572 11.73 -35.31 1.75
C ASP A 572 13.20 -35.09 2.17
N ARG A 573 13.60 -33.83 2.30
CA ARG A 573 14.97 -33.37 2.58
C ARG A 573 15.07 -32.57 3.87
N LEU A 574 13.99 -32.41 4.64
CA LEU A 574 14.02 -31.65 5.88
C LEU A 574 15.02 -32.21 6.89
N GLY A 575 15.35 -33.51 6.81
CA GLY A 575 16.38 -34.14 7.64
C GLY A 575 17.82 -33.80 7.25
N GLU A 576 18.05 -33.20 6.08
CA GLU A 576 19.38 -32.71 5.67
C GLU A 576 19.72 -31.42 6.43
N ARG A 577 21.00 -31.26 6.83
CA ARG A 577 21.46 -30.10 7.64
C ARG A 577 21.11 -28.74 7.00
N GLY A 578 21.32 -28.59 5.70
CA GLY A 578 21.07 -27.34 4.97
C GLY A 578 19.59 -26.92 5.00
N PRO A 579 18.68 -27.73 4.43
CA PRO A 579 17.23 -27.48 4.50
C PRO A 579 16.70 -27.27 5.92
N MET A 580 17.18 -28.04 6.90
CA MET A 580 16.77 -27.89 8.29
C MET A 580 17.15 -26.51 8.85
N VAL A 581 18.40 -26.08 8.66
CA VAL A 581 18.88 -24.75 9.12
C VAL A 581 18.10 -23.63 8.43
N ILE A 582 17.89 -23.72 7.11
CA ILE A 582 17.13 -22.72 6.36
C ILE A 582 15.69 -22.64 6.91
N LEU A 583 15.04 -23.78 7.13
CA LEU A 583 13.69 -23.81 7.68
C LEU A 583 13.65 -23.25 9.11
N SER A 584 14.62 -23.58 9.98
CA SER A 584 14.70 -23.01 11.34
C SER A 584 14.82 -21.49 11.32
N VAL A 585 15.68 -20.94 10.46
CA VAL A 585 15.86 -19.48 10.33
C VAL A 585 14.59 -18.82 9.81
N VAL A 586 13.97 -19.39 8.78
CA VAL A 586 12.71 -18.84 8.22
C VAL A 586 11.58 -18.92 9.24
N LEU A 587 11.47 -20.02 10.00
CA LEU A 587 10.48 -20.14 11.08
C LEU A 587 10.75 -19.14 12.20
N LEU A 588 12.01 -18.96 12.61
CA LEU A 588 12.40 -17.97 13.61
C LEU A 588 11.97 -16.56 13.17
N LEU A 589 12.29 -16.17 11.94
CA LEU A 589 11.84 -14.90 11.37
C LEU A 589 10.32 -14.81 11.26
N THR A 590 9.64 -15.91 10.93
CA THR A 590 8.17 -15.96 10.89
C THR A 590 7.55 -15.69 12.26
N PHE A 591 8.12 -16.26 13.33
CA PHE A 591 7.66 -16.01 14.69
C PHE A 591 8.01 -14.61 15.18
N LEU A 592 9.16 -14.07 14.80
CA LEU A 592 9.62 -12.76 15.27
C LEU A 592 9.02 -11.60 14.50
N ILE A 593 8.93 -11.63 13.17
CA ILE A 593 8.57 -10.43 12.38
C ILE A 593 7.18 -9.89 12.71
N TYR A 594 6.19 -10.76 12.84
CA TYR A 594 4.83 -10.35 13.15
C TYR A 594 4.05 -11.42 13.90
N THR A 595 3.59 -11.07 15.11
CA THR A 595 3.02 -12.01 16.09
C THR A 595 1.83 -12.79 15.53
N VAL A 596 0.87 -12.13 14.87
CA VAL A 596 -0.36 -12.80 14.41
C VAL A 596 -0.06 -13.90 13.39
N THR A 597 0.81 -13.61 12.43
CA THR A 597 1.24 -14.62 11.44
C THR A 597 2.13 -15.69 12.04
N GLY A 598 2.90 -15.35 13.09
CA GLY A 598 3.62 -16.33 13.91
C GLY A 598 2.67 -17.33 14.58
N VAL A 599 1.56 -16.84 15.17
CA VAL A 599 0.51 -17.69 15.74
C VAL A 599 -0.13 -18.56 14.66
N PHE A 600 -0.48 -17.99 13.49
CA PHE A 600 -1.01 -18.77 12.36
C PHE A 600 -0.06 -19.91 11.99
N MET A 601 1.24 -19.64 11.95
CA MET A 601 2.25 -20.66 11.65
C MET A 601 2.34 -21.74 12.73
N GLY A 602 2.29 -21.36 14.02
CA GLY A 602 2.28 -22.31 15.13
C GLY A 602 1.10 -23.27 15.05
N VAL A 603 -0.11 -22.72 14.86
CA VAL A 603 -1.34 -23.53 14.70
C VAL A 603 -1.27 -24.38 13.43
N PHE A 604 -0.72 -23.85 12.34
CA PHE A 604 -0.48 -24.61 11.12
C PHE A 604 0.43 -25.82 11.37
N LEU A 605 1.57 -25.66 12.07
CA LEU A 605 2.48 -26.78 12.35
C LEU A 605 1.82 -27.89 13.17
N ILE A 606 1.02 -27.52 14.18
CA ILE A 606 0.26 -28.46 14.99
C ILE A 606 -0.80 -29.18 14.13
N GLY A 607 -1.62 -28.41 13.40
CA GLY A 607 -2.66 -28.96 12.54
C GLY A 607 -2.11 -29.87 11.44
N LEU A 608 -0.99 -29.51 10.82
CA LEU A 608 -0.32 -30.33 9.81
C LEU A 608 0.16 -31.64 10.43
N THR A 609 0.75 -31.59 11.62
CA THR A 609 1.21 -32.79 12.35
C THR A 609 0.06 -33.75 12.62
N LEU A 610 -1.07 -33.23 13.13
CA LEU A 610 -2.27 -34.02 13.40
C LEU A 610 -2.82 -34.66 12.11
N LEU A 611 -2.96 -33.88 11.04
CA LEU A 611 -3.48 -34.40 9.78
C LEU A 611 -2.54 -35.42 9.13
N VAL A 612 -1.22 -35.21 9.16
CA VAL A 612 -0.24 -36.21 8.69
C VAL A 612 -0.35 -37.50 9.52
N TRP A 613 -0.38 -37.40 10.84
CA TRP A 613 -0.42 -38.56 11.72
C TRP A 613 -1.68 -39.41 11.52
N LEU A 614 -2.86 -38.77 11.47
CA LEU A 614 -4.15 -39.39 11.24
C LEU A 614 -4.24 -40.02 9.84
N ASN A 615 -3.82 -39.32 8.80
CA ASN A 615 -3.91 -39.85 7.43
C ASN A 615 -2.87 -40.93 7.15
N ALA A 616 -1.74 -40.93 7.86
CA ALA A 616 -0.75 -41.98 7.74
C ALA A 616 -1.25 -43.36 8.22
N LEU A 617 -2.34 -43.42 9.00
CA LEU A 617 -3.03 -44.67 9.33
C LEU A 617 -3.61 -45.38 8.10
N ARG A 618 -3.78 -44.66 6.97
CA ARG A 618 -4.29 -45.22 5.70
C ARG A 618 -3.24 -46.04 4.93
N GLY A 619 -1.97 -46.05 5.36
CA GLY A 619 -0.90 -46.80 4.71
C GLY A 619 -0.38 -46.18 3.39
N GLY A 620 0.58 -46.87 2.76
CA GLY A 620 1.21 -46.48 1.50
C GLY A 620 1.87 -45.10 1.53
N ARG A 621 1.66 -44.31 0.47
CA ARG A 621 2.21 -42.94 0.32
C ARG A 621 1.83 -41.97 1.44
N TRP A 622 0.77 -42.25 2.20
CA TRP A 622 0.38 -41.44 3.36
C TRP A 622 1.24 -41.74 4.59
N ALA A 623 1.64 -43.00 4.78
CA ALA A 623 2.48 -43.42 5.90
C ALA A 623 3.91 -42.88 5.77
N GLU A 624 4.42 -42.81 4.54
CA GLU A 624 5.75 -42.26 4.22
C GLU A 624 5.94 -40.81 4.71
N LEU A 625 4.85 -40.02 4.75
CA LEU A 625 4.93 -38.63 5.19
C LEU A 625 5.32 -38.48 6.66
N ARG A 626 5.10 -39.48 7.52
CA ARG A 626 5.49 -39.42 8.94
C ARG A 626 6.97 -39.16 9.14
N ALA A 627 7.82 -39.63 8.22
CA ALA A 627 9.26 -39.43 8.30
C ALA A 627 9.67 -37.95 8.30
N GLY A 628 8.89 -37.09 7.63
CA GLY A 628 9.13 -35.63 7.58
C GLY A 628 8.77 -34.89 8.87
N LEU A 629 7.98 -35.48 9.77
CA LEU A 629 7.52 -34.79 11.00
C LEU A 629 8.66 -34.56 11.99
N ARG A 630 9.56 -35.53 12.17
CA ARG A 630 10.69 -35.39 13.09
C ARG A 630 11.58 -34.19 12.73
N PRO A 631 12.15 -34.08 11.51
CA PRO A 631 12.98 -32.94 11.16
C PRO A 631 12.21 -31.61 11.14
N LEU A 632 10.92 -31.61 10.76
CA LEU A 632 10.06 -30.44 10.89
C LEU A 632 10.03 -29.90 12.32
N TRP A 633 9.80 -30.79 13.31
CA TRP A 633 9.73 -30.40 14.71
C TRP A 633 11.09 -30.07 15.33
N VAL A 634 12.19 -30.64 14.85
CA VAL A 634 13.53 -30.17 15.24
C VAL A 634 13.74 -28.73 14.79
N ALA A 635 13.42 -28.43 13.52
CA ALA A 635 13.55 -27.06 13.00
C ALA A 635 12.63 -26.07 13.73
N ALA A 636 11.35 -26.44 13.92
CA ALA A 636 10.39 -25.63 14.66
C ALA A 636 10.76 -25.46 16.13
N GLY A 637 11.25 -26.51 16.79
CA GLY A 637 11.69 -26.47 18.19
C GLY A 637 12.84 -25.51 18.40
N VAL A 638 13.86 -25.54 17.52
CA VAL A 638 14.97 -24.56 17.53
C VAL A 638 14.44 -23.14 17.33
N ALA A 639 13.57 -22.92 16.35
CA ALA A 639 13.00 -21.60 16.07
C ALA A 639 12.17 -21.06 17.25
N ILE A 640 11.32 -21.89 17.87
CA ILE A 640 10.49 -21.52 19.01
C ILE A 640 11.36 -21.22 20.23
N ALA A 641 12.34 -22.08 20.53
CA ALA A 641 13.26 -21.86 21.65
C ALA A 641 14.01 -20.53 21.51
N LEU A 642 14.53 -20.25 20.31
CA LEU A 642 15.18 -18.97 20.02
C LEU A 642 14.21 -17.79 20.12
N ALA A 643 12.99 -17.89 19.59
CA ALA A 643 12.00 -16.82 19.67
C ALA A 643 11.58 -16.52 21.12
N LEU A 644 11.49 -17.54 21.98
CA LEU A 644 11.25 -17.40 23.41
C LEU A 644 12.42 -16.71 24.11
N ILE A 645 13.66 -17.15 23.85
CA ILE A 645 14.87 -16.55 24.43
C ILE A 645 15.02 -15.09 23.99
N ILE A 646 14.76 -14.81 22.71
CA ILE A 646 14.95 -13.50 22.14
C ILE A 646 13.88 -12.53 22.67
N TYR A 647 12.59 -12.85 22.54
CA TYR A 647 11.53 -11.86 22.74
C TYR A 647 10.33 -12.35 23.56
N TYR A 648 9.79 -13.54 23.26
CA TYR A 648 8.48 -13.93 23.81
C TYR A 648 8.53 -14.45 25.26
N GLY A 649 9.70 -14.86 25.76
CA GLY A 649 9.84 -15.42 27.11
C GLY A 649 9.36 -14.47 28.21
N GLN A 650 9.60 -13.17 28.05
CA GLN A 650 9.15 -12.14 29.00
C GLN A 650 7.63 -11.99 29.08
N TYR A 651 6.89 -12.46 28.06
CA TYR A 651 5.43 -12.37 28.00
C TYR A 651 4.73 -13.59 28.59
N ILE A 652 5.46 -14.64 28.98
CA ILE A 652 4.85 -15.85 29.56
C ILE A 652 4.05 -15.53 30.84
N PRO A 653 4.60 -14.83 31.85
CA PRO A 653 3.84 -14.49 33.05
C PRO A 653 2.56 -13.68 32.76
N PRO A 654 2.59 -12.53 32.04
CA PRO A 654 1.38 -11.76 31.80
C PRO A 654 0.36 -12.48 30.89
N ILE A 655 0.80 -13.40 30.02
CA ILE A 655 -0.12 -14.26 29.26
C ILE A 655 -0.89 -15.18 30.21
N ILE A 656 -0.22 -15.80 31.18
CA ILE A 656 -0.85 -16.69 32.15
C ILE A 656 -1.79 -15.91 33.07
N GLU A 657 -1.36 -14.73 33.54
CA GLU A 657 -2.07 -13.94 34.54
C GLU A 657 -3.25 -13.13 33.96
N ARG A 658 -3.14 -12.64 32.72
CA ARG A 658 -4.16 -11.77 32.08
C ARG A 658 -4.81 -12.39 30.86
N THR A 659 -4.01 -12.90 29.93
CA THR A 659 -4.52 -13.34 28.62
C THR A 659 -5.33 -14.63 28.70
N LEU A 660 -4.85 -15.65 29.41
CA LEU A 660 -5.60 -16.91 29.56
C LEU A 660 -6.96 -16.71 30.27
N PRO A 661 -7.03 -16.00 31.41
CA PRO A 661 -8.32 -15.68 32.03
C PRO A 661 -9.23 -14.86 31.11
N TYR A 662 -8.69 -13.86 30.41
CA TYR A 662 -9.46 -13.08 29.45
C TYR A 662 -10.08 -13.97 28.36
N MET A 663 -9.28 -14.83 27.73
CA MET A 663 -9.74 -15.72 26.66
C MET A 663 -10.78 -16.74 27.15
N GLN A 664 -10.66 -17.23 28.40
CA GLN A 664 -11.70 -18.07 29.01
C GLN A 664 -13.04 -17.34 29.05
N THR A 665 -13.07 -16.05 29.40
CA THR A 665 -14.33 -15.28 29.41
C THR A 665 -14.91 -15.08 28.02
N VAL A 666 -14.08 -14.85 26.99
CA VAL A 666 -14.51 -14.67 25.59
C VAL A 666 -15.26 -15.89 25.05
N PHE A 667 -14.85 -17.09 25.44
CA PHE A 667 -15.46 -18.34 24.96
C PHE A 667 -16.58 -18.87 25.86
N THR A 668 -16.73 -18.36 27.08
CA THR A 668 -17.73 -18.84 28.06
C THR A 668 -18.90 -17.88 28.27
N LYS A 669 -18.71 -16.57 28.05
CA LYS A 669 -19.79 -15.58 28.06
C LYS A 669 -20.42 -15.46 26.66
N GLY A 670 -21.71 -15.11 26.59
CA GLY A 670 -22.54 -15.07 25.37
C GLY A 670 -22.10 -14.07 24.29
N SER A 671 -23.03 -13.48 23.55
CA SER A 671 -22.74 -12.44 22.53
C SER A 671 -22.13 -11.16 23.12
N GLU A 672 -22.28 -10.94 24.42
CA GLU A 672 -21.59 -9.93 25.22
C GLU A 672 -20.20 -10.42 25.66
N SER A 673 -19.35 -10.80 24.73
CA SER A 673 -17.96 -11.08 25.07
C SER A 673 -17.25 -9.75 25.31
N VAL A 674 -16.87 -9.51 26.56
CA VAL A 674 -15.97 -8.41 26.99
C VAL A 674 -16.55 -6.99 26.89
N GLY A 675 -17.87 -6.85 27.07
CA GLY A 675 -18.53 -5.53 27.13
C GLY A 675 -18.76 -4.88 25.76
N VAL A 676 -18.59 -5.64 24.67
CA VAL A 676 -18.93 -5.22 23.31
C VAL A 676 -20.02 -6.16 22.77
N GLU A 677 -21.17 -5.60 22.39
CA GLU A 677 -22.24 -6.37 21.77
C GLU A 677 -21.82 -6.78 20.35
N ARG A 678 -21.76 -8.09 20.09
CA ARG A 678 -21.41 -8.63 18.77
C ARG A 678 -22.68 -8.94 17.98
N PRO A 679 -22.70 -8.67 16.65
CA PRO A 679 -23.83 -9.05 15.83
C PRO A 679 -24.04 -10.57 15.86
N PRO A 680 -25.25 -11.08 15.59
CA PRO A 680 -25.49 -12.52 15.48
C PRO A 680 -24.51 -13.17 14.49
N PHE A 681 -24.08 -14.41 14.77
CA PHE A 681 -23.13 -15.13 13.90
C PHE A 681 -23.59 -15.20 12.44
N SER A 682 -24.89 -15.36 12.21
CA SER A 682 -25.47 -15.33 10.86
C SER A 682 -25.27 -13.97 10.18
N ALA A 683 -25.45 -12.87 10.90
CA ALA A 683 -25.21 -11.52 10.38
C ALA A 683 -23.71 -11.28 10.12
N TYR A 684 -22.82 -11.75 10.98
CA TYR A 684 -21.37 -11.72 10.74
C TYR A 684 -20.99 -12.48 9.46
N MET A 685 -21.50 -13.70 9.29
CA MET A 685 -21.21 -14.52 8.10
C MET A 685 -21.84 -13.94 6.82
N TRP A 686 -23.06 -13.39 6.90
CA TRP A 686 -23.69 -12.69 5.77
C TRP A 686 -22.95 -11.41 5.41
N GLY A 687 -22.44 -10.68 6.40
CA GLY A 687 -21.56 -9.54 6.19
C GLY A 687 -20.33 -9.91 5.39
N MET A 688 -19.70 -11.06 5.65
CA MET A 688 -18.55 -11.52 4.84
C MET A 688 -18.90 -11.79 3.38
N ILE A 689 -20.13 -12.18 3.06
CA ILE A 689 -20.56 -12.52 1.69
C ILE A 689 -20.59 -11.27 0.79
N SER A 690 -21.04 -10.12 1.29
CA SER A 690 -21.03 -8.88 0.50
C SER A 690 -19.61 -8.46 0.10
N HIS A 691 -18.62 -8.78 0.95
CA HIS A 691 -17.21 -8.49 0.67
C HIS A 691 -16.58 -9.45 -0.36
N LEU A 692 -17.19 -10.59 -0.70
CA LEU A 692 -16.63 -11.52 -1.71
C LEU A 692 -16.76 -11.01 -3.14
N ASP A 693 -17.59 -9.98 -3.33
CA ASP A 693 -17.99 -9.43 -4.62
C ASP A 693 -16.84 -8.80 -5.41
N TYR A 694 -17.09 -8.60 -6.71
CA TYR A 694 -16.29 -7.81 -7.64
C TYR A 694 -16.93 -6.44 -7.93
N ARG A 695 -18.16 -6.18 -7.44
CA ARG A 695 -18.91 -4.96 -7.73
C ARG A 695 -18.36 -3.73 -7.00
N ILE A 696 -18.44 -2.61 -7.72
CA ILE A 696 -18.17 -1.24 -7.25
C ILE A 696 -19.55 -0.65 -6.90
N TRP A 697 -19.94 -0.68 -5.63
CA TRP A 697 -21.10 0.10 -5.16
C TRP A 697 -20.61 1.45 -4.65
N PRO A 698 -21.29 2.56 -4.95
CA PRO A 698 -21.01 3.84 -4.28
C PRO A 698 -21.28 3.67 -2.77
N GLY A 699 -20.23 3.71 -1.96
CA GLY A 699 -20.32 3.64 -0.49
C GLY A 699 -19.47 2.54 0.15
N ASP A 700 -19.32 1.38 -0.50
CA ASP A 700 -18.57 0.24 0.05
C ASP A 700 -17.17 0.14 -0.57
N TYR A 701 -16.18 0.70 0.11
CA TYR A 701 -14.76 0.66 -0.32
C TYR A 701 -14.12 -0.73 -0.17
N LEU A 702 -14.79 -1.65 0.53
CA LEU A 702 -14.20 -2.89 1.03
C LEU A 702 -14.80 -4.11 0.30
N PHE A 703 -14.24 -4.45 -0.85
CA PHE A 703 -14.54 -5.70 -1.55
C PHE A 703 -13.26 -6.49 -1.82
N TYR A 704 -13.35 -7.81 -1.87
CA TYR A 704 -12.17 -8.69 -1.95
C TYR A 704 -11.96 -9.27 -3.34
N GLY A 705 -13.00 -9.37 -4.17
CA GLY A 705 -12.92 -9.95 -5.52
C GLY A 705 -12.44 -11.39 -5.51
N ILE A 706 -12.93 -12.19 -4.55
CA ILE A 706 -12.51 -13.59 -4.37
C ILE A 706 -13.63 -14.60 -4.63
N GLY A 707 -14.87 -14.16 -4.89
CA GLY A 707 -16.02 -15.05 -5.02
C GLY A 707 -15.81 -16.19 -6.03
N ILE A 708 -15.28 -15.89 -7.21
CA ILE A 708 -15.03 -16.91 -8.25
C ILE A 708 -13.96 -17.93 -7.80
N PRO A 709 -12.71 -17.55 -7.46
CA PRO A 709 -11.73 -18.53 -7.02
C PRO A 709 -12.15 -19.27 -5.73
N MET A 710 -12.91 -18.62 -4.84
CA MET A 710 -13.44 -19.23 -3.62
C MET A 710 -14.38 -20.41 -3.92
N LEU A 711 -15.31 -20.28 -4.88
CA LEU A 711 -16.24 -21.35 -5.28
C LEU A 711 -15.53 -22.64 -5.71
N PHE A 712 -14.33 -22.52 -6.29
CA PHE A 712 -13.54 -23.65 -6.77
C PHE A 712 -12.50 -24.14 -5.75
N THR A 713 -12.46 -23.57 -4.54
CA THR A 713 -11.48 -23.97 -3.52
C THR A 713 -11.73 -25.41 -3.05
N VAL A 714 -12.99 -25.75 -2.70
CA VAL A 714 -13.35 -27.11 -2.26
C VAL A 714 -13.22 -28.14 -3.38
N PRO A 715 -13.74 -27.92 -4.62
CA PRO A 715 -13.47 -28.83 -5.73
C PRO A 715 -11.97 -29.01 -6.02
N GLY A 716 -11.19 -27.92 -5.96
CA GLY A 716 -9.73 -27.92 -6.15
C GLY A 716 -9.03 -28.80 -5.12
N PHE A 717 -9.44 -28.65 -3.86
CA PHE A 717 -8.98 -29.47 -2.77
C PHE A 717 -9.25 -30.97 -2.99
N ILE A 718 -10.47 -31.34 -3.40
CA ILE A 718 -10.81 -32.74 -3.70
C ILE A 718 -9.92 -33.29 -4.83
N ALA A 719 -9.69 -32.49 -5.87
CA ALA A 719 -8.86 -32.90 -7.01
C ALA A 719 -7.39 -33.13 -6.63
N LEU A 720 -6.88 -32.41 -5.63
CA LEU A 720 -5.49 -32.52 -5.16
C LEU A 720 -5.27 -33.66 -4.17
N ARG A 721 -6.31 -34.39 -3.74
CA ARG A 721 -6.20 -35.51 -2.78
C ARG A 721 -5.25 -36.63 -3.23
N ARG A 722 -4.97 -36.74 -4.53
CA ARG A 722 -3.99 -37.68 -5.10
C ARG A 722 -2.53 -37.30 -4.84
N GLN A 723 -2.29 -36.10 -4.32
CA GLN A 723 -0.98 -35.58 -3.94
C GLN A 723 -0.96 -35.36 -2.41
N PRO A 724 -0.68 -36.41 -1.61
CA PRO A 724 -0.94 -36.43 -0.16
C PRO A 724 -0.37 -35.22 0.59
N LEU A 725 0.90 -34.88 0.40
CA LEU A 725 1.55 -33.76 1.09
C LEU A 725 0.92 -32.41 0.73
N ALA A 726 0.76 -32.13 -0.56
CA ALA A 726 0.17 -30.87 -1.03
C ALA A 726 -1.26 -30.73 -0.51
N TRP A 727 -2.03 -31.81 -0.55
CA TRP A 727 -3.38 -31.84 0.00
C TRP A 727 -3.40 -31.55 1.50
N LEU A 728 -2.57 -32.23 2.30
CA LEU A 728 -2.51 -32.03 3.76
C LEU A 728 -2.12 -30.60 4.12
N VAL A 729 -1.11 -30.03 3.46
CA VAL A 729 -0.69 -28.66 3.70
C VAL A 729 -1.79 -27.67 3.35
N LEU A 730 -2.41 -27.78 2.16
CA LEU A 730 -3.51 -26.90 1.77
C LEU A 730 -4.73 -27.07 2.70
N ALA A 731 -4.99 -28.29 3.19
CA ALA A 731 -6.05 -28.57 4.16
C ALA A 731 -5.81 -27.79 5.44
N THR A 732 -4.64 -27.98 6.04
CA THR A 732 -4.24 -27.30 7.28
C THR A 732 -4.29 -25.79 7.10
N TRP A 733 -3.79 -25.28 5.98
CA TRP A 733 -3.77 -23.86 5.67
C TRP A 733 -5.18 -23.26 5.67
N MET A 734 -6.11 -23.88 4.93
CA MET A 734 -7.51 -23.44 4.91
C MET A 734 -8.18 -23.61 6.27
N SER A 735 -7.90 -24.69 7.00
CA SER A 735 -8.44 -24.90 8.34
C SER A 735 -8.00 -23.82 9.33
N VAL A 736 -6.74 -23.36 9.25
CA VAL A 736 -6.26 -22.22 10.05
C VAL A 736 -7.04 -20.96 9.68
N ALA A 737 -7.22 -20.67 8.39
CA ALA A 737 -7.99 -19.50 7.96
C ALA A 737 -9.44 -19.54 8.46
N VAL A 738 -10.11 -20.70 8.38
CA VAL A 738 -11.48 -20.90 8.89
C VAL A 738 -11.52 -20.76 10.41
N LEU A 739 -10.56 -21.37 11.13
CA LEU A 739 -10.48 -21.25 12.59
C LEU A 739 -10.34 -19.79 13.02
N PHE A 740 -9.50 -19.01 12.34
CA PHE A 740 -9.31 -17.60 12.66
C PHE A 740 -10.43 -16.69 12.15
N MET A 741 -11.21 -17.11 11.15
CA MET A 741 -12.47 -16.47 10.83
C MET A 741 -13.49 -16.66 11.96
N LEU A 742 -13.58 -17.87 12.52
CA LEU A 742 -14.44 -18.14 13.69
C LEU A 742 -13.94 -17.43 14.96
N ALA A 743 -12.62 -17.33 15.14
CA ALA A 743 -12.05 -16.54 16.23
C ALA A 743 -12.30 -15.04 16.03
N GLY A 744 -12.23 -14.56 14.78
CA GLY A 744 -12.51 -13.18 14.37
C GLY A 744 -13.94 -12.72 14.69
N TYR A 745 -14.90 -13.65 14.74
CA TYR A 745 -16.25 -13.37 15.22
C TYR A 745 -16.27 -12.95 16.71
N ARG A 746 -15.38 -13.52 17.53
CA ARG A 746 -15.32 -13.29 18.98
C ARG A 746 -14.32 -12.20 19.36
N ILE A 747 -13.28 -12.02 18.55
CA ILE A 747 -12.15 -11.15 18.83
C ILE A 747 -11.93 -10.29 17.58
N SER A 748 -11.89 -8.97 17.74
CA SER A 748 -11.60 -8.07 16.63
C SER A 748 -10.23 -8.41 16.03
N MET A 749 -10.23 -8.97 14.83
CA MET A 749 -9.02 -9.24 14.05
C MET A 749 -9.24 -8.67 12.66
N VAL A 750 -8.34 -7.80 12.20
CA VAL A 750 -8.37 -7.13 10.89
C VAL A 750 -8.15 -8.14 9.75
N ASP A 751 -9.13 -9.00 9.45
CA ASP A 751 -9.29 -9.92 8.31
C ASP A 751 -8.05 -10.66 7.80
N LYS A 752 -7.02 -10.83 8.64
CA LYS A 752 -5.70 -11.36 8.26
C LYS A 752 -5.80 -12.78 7.72
N GLN A 753 -6.77 -13.55 8.19
CA GLN A 753 -7.10 -14.90 7.73
C GLN A 753 -7.45 -14.95 6.24
N ILE A 754 -8.07 -13.89 5.70
CA ILE A 754 -8.48 -13.84 4.29
C ILE A 754 -7.25 -13.68 3.40
N PHE A 755 -6.33 -12.77 3.77
CA PHE A 755 -5.04 -12.62 3.07
C PHE A 755 -4.18 -13.89 3.18
N TYR A 756 -4.23 -14.56 4.33
CA TYR A 756 -3.48 -15.79 4.58
C TYR A 756 -3.90 -16.92 3.64
N MET A 757 -5.18 -17.08 3.31
CA MET A 757 -5.66 -18.20 2.47
C MET A 757 -5.46 -18.02 0.95
N LEU A 758 -5.13 -16.81 0.48
CA LEU A 758 -5.07 -16.51 -0.96
C LEU A 758 -4.14 -17.42 -1.78
N PRO A 759 -2.93 -17.78 -1.31
CA PRO A 759 -2.06 -18.70 -2.04
C PRO A 759 -2.71 -20.07 -2.27
N ALA A 760 -3.33 -20.63 -1.23
CA ALA A 760 -3.98 -21.93 -1.29
C ALA A 760 -5.19 -21.90 -2.23
N MET A 761 -6.04 -20.87 -2.11
CA MET A 761 -7.18 -20.63 -2.99
C MET A 761 -6.75 -20.51 -4.46
N SER A 762 -5.66 -19.79 -4.74
CA SER A 762 -5.14 -19.61 -6.10
C SER A 762 -4.69 -20.94 -6.72
N VAL A 763 -4.04 -21.82 -5.94
CA VAL A 763 -3.64 -23.16 -6.39
C VAL A 763 -4.86 -24.05 -6.65
N CYS A 764 -5.86 -24.03 -5.77
CA CYS A 764 -7.09 -24.81 -5.93
C CYS A 764 -7.91 -24.39 -7.16
N TRP A 765 -8.11 -23.08 -7.35
CA TRP A 765 -8.78 -22.51 -8.52
C TRP A 765 -8.09 -22.93 -9.82
N ALA A 766 -6.76 -22.85 -9.85
CA ALA A 766 -5.97 -23.15 -11.03
C ALA A 766 -6.15 -24.58 -11.57
N VAL A 767 -6.48 -25.56 -10.71
CA VAL A 767 -6.76 -26.94 -11.15
C VAL A 767 -7.95 -26.98 -12.09
N TYR A 768 -9.02 -26.25 -11.79
CA TYR A 768 -10.23 -26.23 -12.63
C TYR A 768 -10.12 -25.23 -13.76
N ALA A 769 -9.49 -24.08 -13.53
CA ALA A 769 -9.21 -23.13 -14.60
C ALA A 769 -8.38 -23.77 -15.72
N ASP A 770 -7.39 -24.60 -15.38
CA ASP A 770 -6.59 -25.35 -16.36
C ASP A 770 -7.43 -26.38 -17.14
N ARG A 771 -8.43 -27.00 -16.51
CA ARG A 771 -9.37 -27.94 -17.16
C ARG A 771 -10.36 -27.21 -18.06
N ILE A 772 -10.90 -26.07 -17.62
CA ILE A 772 -11.82 -25.24 -18.40
C ILE A 772 -11.10 -24.69 -19.62
N TRP A 773 -9.85 -24.24 -19.47
CA TRP A 773 -9.01 -23.79 -20.58
C TRP A 773 -8.88 -24.84 -21.69
N GLN A 774 -8.84 -26.13 -21.33
CA GLN A 774 -8.73 -27.24 -22.29
C GLN A 774 -10.02 -27.52 -23.07
N ARG A 775 -11.17 -26.98 -22.65
CA ARG A 775 -12.48 -27.18 -23.30
C ARG A 775 -12.67 -26.36 -24.59
N GLY A 776 -11.62 -25.72 -25.09
CA GLY A 776 -11.63 -24.95 -26.33
C GLY A 776 -11.67 -23.44 -26.11
N ARG A 777 -11.92 -22.68 -27.18
CA ARG A 777 -11.81 -21.20 -27.19
C ARG A 777 -12.71 -20.53 -26.15
N TRP A 778 -13.93 -21.00 -25.96
CA TRP A 778 -14.84 -20.46 -24.95
C TRP A 778 -14.30 -20.61 -23.53
N GLY A 779 -13.70 -21.76 -23.21
CA GLY A 779 -13.03 -21.94 -21.92
C GLY A 779 -11.86 -20.97 -21.72
N GLN A 780 -11.09 -20.71 -22.77
CA GLN A 780 -10.00 -19.72 -22.73
C GLN A 780 -10.52 -18.30 -22.50
N VAL A 781 -11.55 -17.90 -23.23
CA VAL A 781 -12.23 -16.60 -23.06
C VAL A 781 -12.73 -16.45 -21.63
N ILE A 782 -13.41 -17.46 -21.07
CA ILE A 782 -13.90 -17.41 -19.69
C ILE A 782 -12.76 -17.16 -18.70
N ILE A 783 -11.67 -17.91 -18.77
CA ILE A 783 -10.55 -17.74 -17.83
C ILE A 783 -9.87 -16.38 -17.99
N VAL A 784 -9.67 -15.91 -19.23
CA VAL A 784 -9.11 -14.58 -19.49
C VAL A 784 -10.05 -13.49 -18.96
N SER A 785 -11.36 -13.61 -19.17
CA SER A 785 -12.37 -12.68 -18.66
C SER A 785 -12.38 -12.62 -17.14
N VAL A 786 -12.26 -13.76 -16.43
CA VAL A 786 -12.18 -13.77 -14.96
C VAL A 786 -10.93 -13.05 -14.46
N LEU A 787 -9.77 -13.29 -15.08
CA LEU A 787 -8.52 -12.63 -14.71
C LEU A 787 -8.54 -11.13 -15.05
N ALA A 788 -9.12 -10.76 -16.20
CA ALA A 788 -9.27 -9.37 -16.62
C ALA A 788 -10.26 -8.61 -15.72
N LEU A 789 -11.39 -9.23 -15.36
CA LEU A 789 -12.34 -8.67 -14.39
C LEU A 789 -11.67 -8.46 -13.03
N SER A 790 -10.95 -9.45 -12.52
CA SER A 790 -10.20 -9.35 -11.25
C SER A 790 -9.20 -8.19 -11.31
N LEU A 791 -8.44 -8.07 -12.40
CA LEU A 791 -7.49 -6.99 -12.60
C LEU A 791 -8.19 -5.62 -12.66
N ALA A 792 -9.26 -5.48 -13.44
CA ALA A 792 -10.01 -4.23 -13.56
C ALA A 792 -10.55 -3.78 -12.19
N THR A 793 -11.06 -4.74 -11.42
CA THR A 793 -11.57 -4.54 -10.06
C THR A 793 -10.45 -4.18 -9.07
N ALA A 794 -9.26 -4.76 -9.22
CA ALA A 794 -8.10 -4.40 -8.42
C ALA A 794 -7.61 -2.97 -8.72
N LEU A 795 -7.57 -2.59 -10.01
CA LEU A 795 -7.20 -1.25 -10.43
C LEU A 795 -8.23 -0.20 -10.03
N SER A 796 -9.52 -0.53 -10.04
CA SER A 796 -10.57 0.38 -9.56
C SER A 796 -10.41 0.67 -8.08
N GLN A 797 -10.05 -0.31 -7.23
CA GLN A 797 -9.74 -0.05 -5.82
C GLN A 797 -8.60 0.95 -5.66
N TRP A 798 -7.57 0.86 -6.51
CA TRP A 798 -6.49 1.84 -6.50
C TRP A 798 -6.97 3.25 -6.83
N VAL A 799 -7.78 3.37 -7.88
CA VAL A 799 -8.34 4.66 -8.29
C VAL A 799 -9.20 5.25 -7.19
N ILE A 800 -10.10 4.45 -6.60
CA ILE A 800 -10.96 4.90 -5.51
C ILE A 800 -10.10 5.32 -4.31
N ARG A 801 -9.02 4.59 -3.98
CA ARG A 801 -8.13 4.99 -2.86
C ARG A 801 -7.54 6.38 -3.06
N ILE A 802 -6.98 6.59 -4.23
CA ILE A 802 -6.31 7.83 -4.60
C ILE A 802 -7.32 8.98 -4.65
N ALA A 803 -8.56 8.70 -5.05
CA ALA A 803 -9.65 9.65 -5.15
C ALA A 803 -10.46 9.84 -3.85
N SER A 804 -10.34 8.98 -2.83
CA SER A 804 -11.11 9.10 -1.57
C SER A 804 -10.31 9.69 -0.42
N LEU A 805 -8.99 9.47 -0.41
CA LEU A 805 -8.07 10.16 0.51
C LEU A 805 -8.08 11.69 0.33
N SER A 806 -8.51 12.18 -0.82
CA SER A 806 -8.76 13.60 -1.06
C SER A 806 -9.89 14.18 -0.22
N ALA A 807 -10.76 13.33 0.34
CA ALA A 807 -11.92 13.74 1.14
C ALA A 807 -11.73 13.50 2.65
N SER A 808 -10.76 12.65 3.05
CA SER A 808 -10.61 12.20 4.45
C SER A 808 -9.20 12.35 5.03
N GLY A 809 -8.25 12.89 4.27
CA GLY A 809 -6.94 13.27 4.78
C GLY A 809 -7.09 14.43 5.73
#